data_AF-A0A651DWZ1-F1
#
_entry.id   AF-A0A651DWZ1-F1
#
_cell.length_a   1.000
_cell.length_b   1.000
_cell.length_c   1.000
_cell.angle_alpha   90.00
_cell.angle_beta   90.00
_cell.angle_gamma   90.00
#
_symmetry.space_group_name_H-M   'P 1'
#
loop_
_entity.id
_entity.type
_entity.pdbx_description
1 polymer ?
#
loop_
_entity_poly.entity_id
_entity_poly.type
_entity_poly.pdbx_seq_one_letter_code
_entity_poly.pdbx_strand_id
1 'polypeptide(L)'
;MKKIMFVVLLVFGILTMSACATRRNAPPVFQGVNTNPVIQVGDEYDPLEGVTVTDREDGNLTNSIEVLGWDDDDVNFPGTYEIVLSVTDSDGATTRITIYLTVEGEAALPVFSGVRSAPIYYIGSGTYSPLTGVTATDAIDGDLTESIQVLGSYDLDTPGIYTIRLRVENSEGGRVTVTIVLTVVDSGIPDTLTADAVTITMWHAMGQANTNLMRGYADSFMAIYPNINVVIAEGVGNYNTLRSNMINAVTAGTYPNLVQGYPDHVAEYLNGNVVVNLDPYIHHDTWGMHGDDDFEDIILSYRQENSQYDLSGTFYSLPFNKSTEIMIYNTNVFAELELDPPTTWQELLEIAPLLKAKGDEMAEAKVRADNPGDTEAQLAPKIAQAKALVVPASYDSTGNAFITFTRQFGGAYTGVNYQTGRGQYLWVDNANTIAAMTFLKNNNNYLTLPEFWDQNYASVPFVNQQTFVTVGSSAGVRYNIPGGFGNTTNPIGIDFQIGVAPIPYNADMPENKAVIQQGTNVSLLTKGTAQEQLASWLFLKHLINTENTIHWAMNTGYLPVRVSGYEHPDYQAFLADLNDPIALAAQAAYLQSGYMFYDPAFVGSSRARQQVGLALERIMLGDGNITSALQDAYNEANLAGDQD
;
A
#
# COMPACT_ATOMS: atom_id res chain seq x y z
N MET A 1 -88.35 -8.71 9.34
CA MET A 1 -88.98 -9.69 10.27
C MET A 1 -89.00 -11.05 9.58
N LYS A 2 -88.69 -12.15 10.30
CA LYS A 2 -88.53 -13.55 9.77
C LYS A 2 -87.30 -13.70 8.83
N LYS A 3 -86.58 -14.84 8.69
CA LYS A 3 -86.29 -16.05 9.52
C LYS A 3 -85.24 -16.90 8.73
N ILE A 4 -84.68 -18.00 9.31
CA ILE A 4 -84.21 -19.26 8.65
C ILE A 4 -82.71 -19.45 8.24
N MET A 5 -82.04 -20.45 8.89
CA MET A 5 -81.00 -21.45 8.43
C MET A 5 -79.67 -20.97 7.77
N PHE A 6 -78.56 -21.72 7.54
CA PHE A 6 -77.85 -22.96 7.98
C PHE A 6 -76.43 -22.97 7.31
N VAL A 7 -75.38 -23.75 7.62
CA VAL A 7 -74.87 -24.55 8.78
C VAL A 7 -73.37 -24.91 8.46
N VAL A 8 -72.76 -25.95 9.08
CA VAL A 8 -71.38 -26.50 8.86
C VAL A 8 -70.26 -25.66 9.52
N LEU A 9 -69.62 -26.04 10.65
CA LEU A 9 -68.94 -27.27 11.10
C LEU A 9 -67.48 -27.39 10.59
N LEU A 10 -66.50 -27.13 11.46
CA LEU A 10 -65.13 -27.61 11.27
C LEU A 10 -64.50 -28.08 12.59
N VAL A 11 -63.75 -29.16 12.49
CA VAL A 11 -63.24 -30.02 13.57
C VAL A 11 -62.10 -29.36 14.33
N PHE A 12 -62.16 -29.33 15.67
CA PHE A 12 -60.96 -29.18 16.50
C PHE A 12 -60.43 -30.57 16.88
N GLY A 13 -59.41 -31.01 16.15
CA GLY A 13 -58.66 -32.22 16.48
C GLY A 13 -57.69 -31.93 17.62
N ILE A 14 -57.69 -32.76 18.66
CA ILE A 14 -56.71 -32.68 19.74
C ILE A 14 -55.36 -33.18 19.21
N LEU A 15 -54.47 -32.25 18.85
CA LEU A 15 -53.03 -32.55 18.77
C LEU A 15 -52.40 -32.30 20.13
N THR A 16 -52.08 -33.37 20.85
CA THR A 16 -51.09 -33.33 21.93
C THR A 16 -49.71 -33.15 21.30
N MET A 17 -49.31 -31.91 21.02
CA MET A 17 -47.91 -31.61 20.75
C MET A 17 -47.12 -31.90 22.03
N SER A 18 -46.34 -32.99 22.02
CA SER A 18 -45.26 -33.16 22.98
C SER A 18 -44.15 -32.19 22.60
N ALA A 19 -44.24 -30.97 23.12
CA ALA A 19 -43.23 -29.94 22.92
C ALA A 19 -41.95 -30.35 23.65
N CYS A 20 -41.04 -31.01 22.94
CA CYS A 20 -39.68 -31.18 23.39
C CYS A 20 -38.99 -29.81 23.34
N ALA A 21 -39.14 -29.05 24.42
CA ALA A 21 -38.42 -27.80 24.61
C ALA A 21 -36.93 -28.14 24.79
N THR A 22 -36.17 -28.09 23.71
CA THR A 22 -34.71 -28.02 23.77
C THR A 22 -34.36 -26.82 24.64
N ARG A 23 -33.79 -27.08 25.82
CA ARG A 23 -33.20 -26.00 26.62
C ARG A 23 -32.12 -25.36 25.76
N ARG A 24 -32.05 -24.03 25.73
CA ARG A 24 -30.82 -23.37 25.28
C ARG A 24 -29.80 -23.62 26.38
N ASN A 25 -28.62 -24.10 26.00
CA ASN A 25 -27.47 -24.06 26.90
C ASN A 25 -27.24 -22.61 27.35
N ALA A 26 -26.94 -22.42 28.62
CA ALA A 26 -26.55 -21.15 29.21
C ALA A 26 -25.06 -21.22 29.57
N PRO A 27 -24.26 -20.18 29.33
CA PRO A 27 -22.84 -20.23 29.65
C PRO A 27 -22.63 -20.15 31.18
N PRO A 28 -21.57 -20.79 31.73
CA PRO A 28 -21.26 -20.76 33.16
C PRO A 28 -21.09 -19.35 33.73
N VAL A 29 -21.38 -19.16 35.02
CA VAL A 29 -21.30 -17.85 35.70
C VAL A 29 -20.32 -17.89 36.86
N PHE A 30 -19.28 -17.03 36.78
CA PHE A 30 -18.33 -16.77 37.87
C PHE A 30 -18.94 -15.88 38.97
N GLN A 31 -18.56 -16.16 40.22
CA GLN A 31 -18.86 -15.34 41.40
C GLN A 31 -17.62 -15.28 42.31
N GLY A 32 -17.48 -14.19 43.08
CA GLY A 32 -16.41 -14.03 44.07
C GLY A 32 -15.05 -13.56 43.53
N VAL A 33 -14.89 -13.44 42.20
CA VAL A 33 -13.63 -13.03 41.56
C VAL A 33 -13.24 -11.59 41.93
N ASN A 34 -12.08 -11.43 42.56
CA ASN A 34 -11.40 -10.14 42.68
C ASN A 34 -10.62 -9.85 41.39
N THR A 35 -11.06 -8.88 40.60
CA THR A 35 -10.48 -8.61 39.27
C THR A 35 -9.28 -7.65 39.29
N ASN A 36 -8.98 -6.99 40.42
CA ASN A 36 -7.84 -6.06 40.53
C ASN A 36 -7.15 -6.17 41.92
N PRO A 37 -6.62 -7.35 42.31
CA PRO A 37 -5.84 -7.51 43.52
C PRO A 37 -4.50 -6.75 43.45
N VAL A 38 -4.01 -6.31 44.61
CA VAL A 38 -2.70 -5.69 44.77
C VAL A 38 -2.00 -6.38 45.94
N ILE A 39 -0.77 -6.85 45.72
CA ILE A 39 0.08 -7.50 46.73
C ILE A 39 1.49 -6.88 46.71
N GLN A 40 2.30 -7.10 47.74
CA GLN A 40 3.72 -6.76 47.70
C GLN A 40 4.53 -7.94 47.14
N VAL A 41 5.72 -7.66 46.60
CA VAL A 41 6.68 -8.71 46.18
C VAL A 41 6.91 -9.73 47.31
N GLY A 42 6.65 -11.00 47.02
CA GLY A 42 6.84 -12.14 47.93
C GLY A 42 5.63 -12.51 48.80
N ASP A 43 4.51 -11.78 48.71
CA ASP A 43 3.24 -12.20 49.33
C ASP A 43 2.65 -13.44 48.61
N GLU A 44 2.03 -14.36 49.34
CA GLU A 44 1.29 -15.49 48.74
C GLU A 44 0.00 -15.00 48.07
N TYR A 45 -0.34 -15.54 46.90
CA TYR A 45 -1.56 -15.21 46.17
C TYR A 45 -2.16 -16.44 45.47
N ASP A 46 -3.47 -16.67 45.64
CA ASP A 46 -4.24 -17.72 44.96
C ASP A 46 -5.33 -17.07 44.09
N PRO A 47 -5.27 -17.17 42.74
CA PRO A 47 -6.28 -16.60 41.84
C PRO A 47 -7.65 -17.26 41.94
N LEU A 48 -7.78 -18.40 42.64
CA LEU A 48 -9.05 -19.07 42.93
C LEU A 48 -9.62 -18.75 44.31
N GLU A 49 -8.95 -17.91 45.13
CA GLU A 49 -9.44 -17.59 46.48
C GLU A 49 -10.85 -16.96 46.44
N GLY A 50 -11.82 -17.66 47.04
CA GLY A 50 -13.22 -17.23 47.09
C GLY A 50 -13.98 -17.34 45.76
N VAL A 51 -13.34 -17.81 44.68
CA VAL A 51 -13.98 -17.97 43.37
C VAL A 51 -14.91 -19.17 43.37
N THR A 52 -16.11 -19.01 42.80
CA THR A 52 -17.02 -20.10 42.50
C THR A 52 -17.60 -19.94 41.10
N VAL A 53 -17.87 -21.08 40.44
CA VAL A 53 -18.60 -21.12 39.17
C VAL A 53 -19.84 -21.97 39.34
N THR A 54 -20.97 -21.41 38.93
CA THR A 54 -22.21 -22.16 38.77
C THR A 54 -22.73 -22.02 37.35
N ASP A 55 -23.05 -23.14 36.74
CA ASP A 55 -23.88 -23.22 35.56
C ASP A 55 -25.33 -23.64 35.91
N ARG A 56 -26.27 -23.27 35.06
CA ARG A 56 -27.71 -23.49 35.21
C ARG A 56 -28.13 -24.93 34.87
N GLU A 57 -27.47 -25.55 33.91
CA GLU A 57 -27.75 -26.88 33.39
C GLU A 57 -26.83 -27.93 34.07
N ASP A 58 -25.54 -27.62 34.26
CA ASP A 58 -24.51 -28.52 34.80
C ASP A 58 -24.21 -28.33 36.31
N GLY A 59 -24.67 -27.25 36.94
CA GLY A 59 -24.55 -27.06 38.38
C GLY A 59 -23.21 -26.44 38.81
N ASN A 60 -22.47 -27.05 39.75
CA ASN A 60 -21.23 -26.46 40.27
C ASN A 60 -20.01 -26.88 39.44
N LEU A 61 -19.43 -25.93 38.70
CA LEU A 61 -18.25 -26.12 37.86
C LEU A 61 -16.96 -25.51 38.45
N THR A 62 -16.96 -25.15 39.74
CA THR A 62 -15.80 -24.49 40.40
C THR A 62 -14.51 -25.30 40.29
N ASN A 63 -14.59 -26.64 40.34
CA ASN A 63 -13.42 -27.52 40.20
C ASN A 63 -12.99 -27.73 38.75
N SER A 64 -13.65 -27.07 37.79
CA SER A 64 -13.37 -27.11 36.35
C SER A 64 -12.84 -25.77 35.83
N ILE A 65 -12.49 -24.84 36.72
CA ILE A 65 -11.83 -23.58 36.36
C ILE A 65 -10.40 -23.87 35.93
N GLU A 66 -10.06 -23.49 34.72
CA GLU A 66 -8.69 -23.41 34.23
C GLU A 66 -8.13 -22.02 34.54
N VAL A 67 -7.04 -21.96 35.30
CA VAL A 67 -6.26 -20.74 35.52
C VAL A 67 -5.22 -20.63 34.41
N LEU A 68 -5.32 -19.57 33.61
CA LEU A 68 -4.39 -19.25 32.52
C LEU A 68 -3.72 -17.90 32.80
N GLY A 69 -2.56 -17.64 32.20
CA GLY A 69 -1.89 -16.33 32.29
C GLY A 69 -0.87 -16.18 33.43
N TRP A 70 -0.92 -17.03 34.45
CA TRP A 70 -0.20 -16.93 35.73
C TRP A 70 0.74 -18.11 35.99
N ASP A 71 1.89 -17.84 36.63
CA ASP A 71 2.71 -18.87 37.30
C ASP A 71 2.92 -18.49 38.79
N ASP A 72 2.96 -19.46 39.71
CA ASP A 72 3.04 -19.19 41.16
C ASP A 72 4.31 -18.41 41.59
N ASP A 73 5.37 -18.38 40.77
CA ASP A 73 6.58 -17.60 41.06
C ASP A 73 6.46 -16.11 40.70
N ASP A 74 5.46 -15.70 39.92
CA ASP A 74 5.25 -14.31 39.50
C ASP A 74 5.02 -13.35 40.69
N VAL A 75 4.59 -13.84 41.86
CA VAL A 75 4.52 -13.06 43.11
C VAL A 75 5.87 -12.47 43.55
N ASN A 76 6.98 -13.06 43.10
CA ASN A 76 8.33 -12.66 43.50
C ASN A 76 8.90 -11.51 42.66
N PHE A 77 8.17 -11.06 41.63
CA PHE A 77 8.65 -10.07 40.67
C PHE A 77 7.63 -8.94 40.53
N PRO A 78 8.01 -7.66 40.71
CA PRO A 78 7.09 -6.56 40.55
C PRO A 78 6.60 -6.49 39.10
N GLY A 79 5.32 -6.14 38.91
CA GLY A 79 4.67 -6.12 37.61
C GLY A 79 3.14 -6.14 37.68
N THR A 80 2.50 -6.09 36.51
CA THR A 80 1.06 -6.35 36.37
C THR A 80 0.88 -7.63 35.55
N TYR A 81 0.09 -8.58 36.08
CA TYR A 81 -0.12 -9.90 35.51
C TYR A 81 -1.57 -10.08 35.11
N GLU A 82 -1.80 -10.49 33.86
CA GLU A 82 -3.13 -10.81 33.33
C GLU A 82 -3.42 -12.31 33.55
N ILE A 83 -4.35 -12.61 34.46
CA ILE A 83 -4.76 -13.97 34.80
C ILE A 83 -6.17 -14.20 34.26
N VAL A 84 -6.35 -15.20 33.41
CA VAL A 84 -7.66 -15.52 32.81
C VAL A 84 -8.19 -16.79 33.45
N LEU A 85 -9.31 -16.68 34.17
CA LEU A 85 -10.09 -17.83 34.62
C LEU A 85 -11.03 -18.24 33.50
N SER A 86 -10.90 -19.47 33.02
CA SER A 86 -11.68 -20.06 31.91
C SER A 86 -12.45 -21.27 32.41
N VAL A 87 -13.69 -21.43 31.97
CA VAL A 87 -14.50 -22.63 32.29
C VAL A 87 -15.48 -22.90 31.14
N THR A 88 -15.56 -24.17 30.74
CA THR A 88 -16.45 -24.63 29.66
C THR A 88 -17.45 -25.64 30.23
N ASP A 89 -18.72 -25.49 29.88
CA ASP A 89 -19.77 -26.45 30.24
C ASP A 89 -19.73 -27.73 29.38
N SER A 90 -20.57 -28.72 29.69
CA SER A 90 -20.60 -30.00 28.97
C SER A 90 -21.19 -29.92 27.56
N ASP A 91 -21.91 -28.83 27.23
CA ASP A 91 -22.50 -28.54 25.92
C ASP A 91 -21.59 -27.61 25.07
N GLY A 92 -20.41 -27.23 25.59
CA GLY A 92 -19.35 -26.52 24.88
C GLY A 92 -19.37 -24.99 24.93
N ALA A 93 -20.17 -24.34 25.79
CA ALA A 93 -20.07 -22.89 25.96
C ALA A 93 -19.03 -22.52 27.03
N THR A 94 -18.13 -21.60 26.67
CA THR A 94 -17.03 -21.15 27.53
C THR A 94 -17.29 -19.74 28.07
N THR A 95 -17.14 -19.55 29.38
CA THR A 95 -17.04 -18.23 30.01
C THR A 95 -15.61 -17.96 30.43
N ARG A 96 -15.15 -16.71 30.27
CA ARG A 96 -13.85 -16.23 30.74
C ARG A 96 -14.01 -14.97 31.57
N ILE A 97 -13.15 -14.81 32.57
CA ILE A 97 -13.01 -13.56 33.35
C ILE A 97 -11.53 -13.30 33.63
N THR A 98 -11.13 -12.04 33.49
CA THR A 98 -9.74 -11.59 33.66
C THR A 98 -9.54 -10.93 35.02
N ILE A 99 -8.43 -11.26 35.66
CA ILE A 99 -7.87 -10.62 36.85
C ILE A 99 -6.59 -9.90 36.43
N TYR A 100 -6.43 -8.64 36.85
CA TYR A 100 -5.20 -7.88 36.73
C TYR A 100 -4.55 -7.79 38.11
N LEU A 101 -3.63 -8.72 38.42
CA LEU A 101 -2.87 -8.67 39.66
C LEU A 101 -1.75 -7.63 39.53
N THR A 102 -1.67 -6.70 40.46
CA THR A 102 -0.49 -5.83 40.63
C THR A 102 0.38 -6.37 41.75
N VAL A 103 1.65 -6.66 41.44
CA VAL A 103 2.69 -6.95 42.43
C VAL A 103 3.55 -5.69 42.56
N GLU A 104 3.47 -5.01 43.70
CA GLU A 104 4.20 -3.76 43.96
C GLU A 104 5.64 -4.02 44.44
N GLY A 105 6.60 -3.28 43.87
CA GLY A 105 8.02 -3.29 44.24
C GLY A 105 8.79 -2.15 43.57
N GLU A 106 10.10 -2.05 43.83
CA GLU A 106 10.93 -0.90 43.43
C GLU A 106 11.69 -1.06 42.09
N ALA A 107 11.74 -2.26 41.49
CA ALA A 107 12.48 -2.48 40.24
C ALA A 107 11.81 -1.78 39.04
N ALA A 108 12.63 -1.25 38.13
CA ALA A 108 12.14 -0.79 36.83
C ALA A 108 11.56 -1.97 36.03
N LEU A 109 10.58 -1.71 35.16
CA LEU A 109 9.95 -2.74 34.33
C LEU A 109 10.41 -2.62 32.86
N PRO A 110 10.80 -3.73 32.21
CA PRO A 110 10.99 -3.78 30.76
C PRO A 110 9.73 -3.38 29.98
N VAL A 111 9.94 -2.87 28.77
CA VAL A 111 8.88 -2.50 27.84
C VAL A 111 8.99 -3.36 26.58
N PHE A 112 7.93 -4.10 26.27
CA PHE A 112 7.78 -4.78 24.99
C PHE A 112 7.37 -3.79 23.88
N SER A 113 7.86 -4.04 22.66
CA SER A 113 7.41 -3.39 21.43
C SER A 113 7.13 -4.42 20.34
N GLY A 114 6.26 -4.09 19.38
CA GLY A 114 5.93 -4.96 18.24
C GLY A 114 4.99 -6.15 18.53
N VAL A 115 4.54 -6.34 19.77
CA VAL A 115 3.69 -7.47 20.17
C VAL A 115 2.32 -7.41 19.49
N ARG A 116 1.96 -8.48 18.78
CA ARG A 116 0.64 -8.69 18.16
C ARG A 116 -0.22 -9.50 19.13
N SER A 117 -1.18 -8.86 19.81
CA SER A 117 -1.95 -9.50 20.90
C SER A 117 -3.07 -10.44 20.45
N ALA A 118 -3.56 -10.33 19.20
CA ALA A 118 -4.64 -11.19 18.68
C ALA A 118 -4.45 -11.53 17.17
N PRO A 119 -3.35 -12.20 16.78
CA PRO A 119 -3.11 -12.58 15.39
C PRO A 119 -4.07 -13.70 14.96
N ILE A 120 -4.49 -13.65 13.69
CA ILE A 120 -5.16 -14.77 13.02
C ILE A 120 -4.13 -15.43 12.11
N TYR A 121 -3.98 -16.75 12.23
CA TYR A 121 -3.20 -17.59 11.33
C TYR A 121 -4.15 -18.52 10.57
N TYR A 122 -3.92 -18.70 9.28
CA TYR A 122 -4.75 -19.57 8.45
C TYR A 122 -3.97 -20.86 8.18
N ILE A 123 -4.61 -22.03 8.30
CA ILE A 123 -3.96 -23.32 8.07
C ILE A 123 -3.39 -23.35 6.64
N GLY A 124 -2.12 -23.75 6.54
CA GLY A 124 -1.35 -23.69 5.29
C GLY A 124 -0.77 -22.31 4.94
N SER A 125 -0.90 -21.28 5.78
CA SER A 125 -0.35 -19.93 5.51
C SER A 125 1.14 -19.76 5.87
N GLY A 126 1.94 -20.83 5.77
CA GLY A 126 3.39 -20.80 6.02
C GLY A 126 3.78 -20.98 7.50
N THR A 127 4.84 -20.30 7.96
CA THR A 127 5.31 -20.39 9.34
C THR A 127 4.86 -19.20 10.19
N TYR A 128 4.37 -19.45 11.40
CA TYR A 128 4.10 -18.43 12.40
C TYR A 128 5.13 -18.47 13.53
N SER A 129 5.55 -17.29 14.03
CA SER A 129 6.32 -17.14 15.27
C SER A 129 5.82 -15.94 16.06
N PRO A 130 5.52 -16.10 17.37
CA PRO A 130 5.05 -15.01 18.22
C PRO A 130 6.13 -13.95 18.52
N LEU A 131 7.40 -14.20 18.18
CA LEU A 131 8.50 -13.25 18.33
C LEU A 131 8.73 -12.37 17.08
N THR A 132 7.97 -12.58 16.00
CA THR A 132 8.16 -11.87 14.72
C THR A 132 7.97 -10.37 14.90
N GLY A 133 9.06 -9.60 14.81
CA GLY A 133 9.05 -8.14 14.99
C GLY A 133 8.92 -7.67 16.44
N VAL A 134 8.98 -8.58 17.42
CA VAL A 134 8.91 -8.24 18.84
C VAL A 134 10.29 -7.88 19.38
N THR A 135 10.38 -6.79 20.13
CA THR A 135 11.57 -6.41 20.90
C THR A 135 11.20 -6.14 22.36
N ALA A 136 12.20 -6.17 23.25
CA ALA A 136 12.05 -5.79 24.65
C ALA A 136 13.21 -4.86 25.04
N THR A 137 12.90 -3.76 25.73
CA THR A 137 13.91 -2.79 26.18
C THR A 137 13.68 -2.34 27.61
N ASP A 138 14.75 -2.12 28.35
CA ASP A 138 14.74 -1.58 29.72
C ASP A 138 15.60 -0.30 29.81
N ALA A 139 15.26 0.60 30.73
CA ALA A 139 15.94 1.89 30.88
C ALA A 139 17.37 1.80 31.44
N ILE A 140 17.70 0.70 32.10
CA ILE A 140 18.99 0.42 32.75
C ILE A 140 19.75 -0.65 31.96
N ASP A 141 19.11 -1.76 31.60
CA ASP A 141 19.75 -2.88 30.91
C ASP A 141 19.86 -2.73 29.38
N GLY A 142 19.07 -1.83 28.77
CA GLY A 142 19.09 -1.60 27.32
C GLY A 142 18.24 -2.61 26.54
N ASP A 143 18.80 -3.29 25.54
CA ASP A 143 18.08 -4.25 24.71
C ASP A 143 18.05 -5.65 25.36
N LEU A 144 16.85 -6.16 25.62
CA LEU A 144 16.56 -7.45 26.24
C LEU A 144 15.88 -8.43 25.25
N THR A 145 15.88 -8.14 23.94
CA THR A 145 15.14 -8.90 22.93
C THR A 145 15.54 -10.38 22.86
N GLU A 146 16.83 -10.71 23.03
CA GLU A 146 17.29 -12.12 23.06
C GLU A 146 16.90 -12.85 24.36
N SER A 147 16.45 -12.13 25.40
CA SER A 147 16.01 -12.68 26.69
C SER A 147 14.51 -12.97 26.75
N ILE A 148 13.75 -12.72 25.67
CA ILE A 148 12.30 -12.96 25.64
C ILE A 148 12.00 -14.46 25.64
N GLN A 149 11.23 -14.89 26.63
CA GLN A 149 10.74 -16.27 26.78
C GLN A 149 9.36 -16.41 26.15
N VAL A 150 9.17 -17.40 25.28
CA VAL A 150 7.86 -17.81 24.77
C VAL A 150 7.32 -18.92 25.65
N LEU A 151 6.17 -18.69 26.28
CA LEU A 151 5.49 -19.65 27.15
C LEU A 151 4.13 -20.06 26.57
N GLY A 152 3.70 -21.29 26.87
CA GLY A 152 2.51 -21.90 26.28
C GLY A 152 2.82 -22.72 25.02
N SER A 153 1.79 -23.31 24.43
CA SER A 153 1.90 -24.13 23.22
C SER A 153 0.79 -23.77 22.23
N TYR A 154 1.12 -23.79 20.95
CA TYR A 154 0.17 -23.61 19.85
C TYR A 154 0.38 -24.69 18.79
N ASP A 155 -0.67 -24.95 18.02
CA ASP A 155 -0.66 -25.88 16.89
C ASP A 155 -1.21 -25.14 15.67
N LEU A 156 -0.49 -25.17 14.56
CA LEU A 156 -0.82 -24.47 13.32
C LEU A 156 -1.66 -25.32 12.36
N ASP A 157 -1.83 -26.62 12.64
CA ASP A 157 -2.57 -27.56 11.80
C ASP A 157 -4.00 -27.82 12.32
N THR A 158 -4.33 -27.32 13.51
CA THR A 158 -5.63 -27.51 14.16
C THR A 158 -6.36 -26.17 14.36
N PRO A 159 -7.61 -25.99 13.87
CA PRO A 159 -8.39 -24.79 14.15
C PRO A 159 -8.64 -24.63 15.66
N GLY A 160 -8.36 -23.45 16.20
CA GLY A 160 -8.41 -23.21 17.64
C GLY A 160 -8.01 -21.81 18.06
N ILE A 161 -8.15 -21.53 19.36
CA ILE A 161 -7.64 -20.31 20.00
C ILE A 161 -6.55 -20.75 20.98
N TYR A 162 -5.34 -20.25 20.78
CA TYR A 162 -4.14 -20.60 21.53
C TYR A 162 -3.63 -19.39 22.31
N THR A 163 -3.47 -19.54 23.62
CA THR A 163 -2.90 -18.52 24.49
C THR A 163 -1.40 -18.73 24.61
N ILE A 164 -0.63 -17.79 24.07
CA ILE A 164 0.82 -17.72 24.16
C ILE A 164 1.15 -16.54 25.10
N ARG A 165 2.18 -16.67 25.94
CA ARG A 165 2.73 -15.54 26.71
C ARG A 165 4.14 -15.23 26.26
N LEU A 166 4.48 -13.96 26.14
CA LEU A 166 5.88 -13.51 26.07
C LEU A 166 6.27 -12.92 27.43
N ARG A 167 7.36 -13.42 28.01
CA ARG A 167 7.90 -12.94 29.30
C ARG A 167 9.32 -12.44 29.12
N VAL A 168 9.67 -11.33 29.76
CA VAL A 168 11.04 -10.82 29.85
C VAL A 168 11.32 -10.32 31.28
N GLU A 169 12.56 -10.46 31.72
CA GLU A 169 13.04 -10.09 33.06
C GLU A 169 14.36 -9.32 32.91
N ASN A 170 14.55 -8.26 33.70
CA ASN A 170 15.78 -7.45 33.71
C ASN A 170 16.71 -7.84 34.86
N SER A 171 17.90 -7.22 34.94
CA SER A 171 18.90 -7.58 35.95
C SER A 171 18.55 -7.16 37.38
N GLU A 172 17.57 -6.25 37.55
CA GLU A 172 17.02 -5.82 38.84
C GLU A 172 15.83 -6.69 39.32
N GLY A 173 15.39 -7.67 38.52
CA GLY A 173 14.26 -8.55 38.84
C GLY A 173 12.89 -7.95 38.50
N GLY A 174 12.83 -6.87 37.71
CA GLY A 174 11.60 -6.40 37.09
C GLY A 174 11.17 -7.33 35.96
N ARG A 175 9.92 -7.82 36.01
CA ARG A 175 9.38 -8.81 35.07
C ARG A 175 8.13 -8.27 34.40
N VAL A 176 8.04 -8.45 33.08
CA VAL A 176 6.82 -8.15 32.32
C VAL A 176 6.42 -9.36 31.50
N THR A 177 5.13 -9.67 31.52
CA THR A 177 4.51 -10.73 30.74
C THR A 177 3.35 -10.15 29.92
N VAL A 178 3.27 -10.50 28.63
CA VAL A 178 2.21 -10.06 27.72
C VAL A 178 1.55 -11.26 27.03
N THR A 179 0.23 -11.19 26.89
CA THR A 179 -0.59 -12.26 26.30
C THR A 179 -0.77 -12.08 24.79
N ILE A 180 -0.67 -13.18 24.05
CA ILE A 180 -1.01 -13.29 22.64
C ILE A 180 -2.08 -14.37 22.49
N VAL A 181 -3.22 -13.99 21.91
CA VAL A 181 -4.37 -14.85 21.61
C VAL A 181 -4.34 -15.20 20.11
N LEU A 182 -3.55 -16.22 19.77
CA LEU A 182 -3.45 -16.71 18.40
C LEU A 182 -4.73 -17.45 18.02
N THR A 183 -5.41 -17.00 16.96
CA THR A 183 -6.57 -17.71 16.41
C THR A 183 -6.15 -18.45 15.14
N VAL A 184 -6.14 -19.77 15.17
CA VAL A 184 -5.88 -20.62 14.00
C VAL A 184 -7.21 -21.00 13.37
N VAL A 185 -7.33 -20.76 12.06
CA VAL A 185 -8.56 -21.02 11.29
C VAL A 185 -8.25 -21.75 9.99
N ASP A 186 -9.22 -22.52 9.49
CA ASP A 186 -9.18 -23.04 8.13
C ASP A 186 -9.19 -21.88 7.11
N SER A 187 -8.43 -21.99 6.03
CA SER A 187 -8.33 -20.94 5.00
C SER A 187 -9.62 -20.77 4.18
N GLY A 188 -10.47 -21.79 4.15
CA GLY A 188 -11.63 -21.88 3.26
C GLY A 188 -11.26 -22.00 1.77
N ILE A 189 -9.96 -22.11 1.44
CA ILE A 189 -9.49 -22.24 0.06
C ILE A 189 -9.67 -23.69 -0.38
N PRO A 190 -10.32 -23.96 -1.54
CA PRO A 190 -10.50 -25.33 -1.99
C PRO A 190 -9.19 -25.96 -2.48
N ASP A 191 -8.80 -27.12 -1.93
CA ASP A 191 -7.67 -27.93 -2.45
C ASP A 191 -7.78 -28.33 -3.91
N THR A 192 -9.00 -28.28 -4.47
CA THR A 192 -9.29 -28.64 -5.86
C THR A 192 -10.11 -27.53 -6.52
N LEU A 193 -9.66 -27.10 -7.70
CA LEU A 193 -10.45 -26.25 -8.58
C LEU A 193 -11.66 -27.05 -9.09
N THR A 194 -12.85 -26.44 -9.06
CA THR A 194 -14.07 -27.08 -9.57
C THR A 194 -13.98 -27.36 -11.07
N ALA A 195 -14.72 -28.36 -11.55
CA ALA A 195 -14.94 -28.61 -12.97
C ALA A 195 -16.18 -27.85 -13.52
N ASP A 196 -17.00 -27.27 -12.63
CA ASP A 196 -18.15 -26.45 -13.01
C ASP A 196 -17.70 -25.12 -13.62
N ALA A 197 -18.60 -24.48 -14.37
CA ALA A 197 -18.34 -23.19 -14.99
C ALA A 197 -18.29 -22.07 -13.93
N VAL A 198 -17.16 -21.38 -13.84
CA VAL A 198 -16.90 -20.24 -12.96
C VAL A 198 -16.80 -18.97 -13.79
N THR A 199 -17.29 -17.83 -13.31
CA THR A 199 -17.08 -16.53 -13.96
C THR A 199 -16.55 -15.52 -12.96
N ILE A 200 -15.41 -14.90 -13.29
CA ILE A 200 -14.80 -13.82 -12.51
C ILE A 200 -14.75 -12.55 -13.33
N THR A 201 -14.93 -11.39 -12.69
CA THR A 201 -14.84 -10.07 -13.33
C THR A 201 -13.71 -9.27 -12.71
N MET A 202 -12.90 -8.62 -13.55
CA MET A 202 -11.88 -7.65 -13.15
C MET A 202 -12.27 -6.24 -13.60
N TRP A 203 -12.22 -5.25 -12.70
CA TRP A 203 -12.32 -3.83 -13.04
C TRP A 203 -10.95 -3.16 -13.07
N HIS A 204 -10.75 -2.26 -14.05
CA HIS A 204 -9.51 -1.53 -14.25
C HIS A 204 -9.74 -0.12 -14.81
N ALA A 205 -8.70 0.72 -14.79
CA ALA A 205 -8.76 2.10 -15.27
C ALA A 205 -8.20 2.28 -16.70
N MET A 206 -7.47 1.28 -17.19
CA MET A 206 -6.70 1.33 -18.45
C MET A 206 -7.53 1.70 -19.69
N GLY A 207 -6.91 2.40 -20.66
CA GLY A 207 -7.50 2.65 -21.97
C GLY A 207 -7.42 1.45 -22.92
N GLN A 208 -8.18 1.51 -24.03
CA GLN A 208 -8.47 0.36 -24.91
C GLN A 208 -7.28 -0.51 -25.33
N ALA A 209 -6.13 0.07 -25.68
CA ALA A 209 -4.95 -0.69 -26.10
C ALA A 209 -4.48 -1.64 -24.97
N ASN A 210 -4.44 -1.13 -23.75
CA ASN A 210 -4.05 -1.87 -22.56
C ASN A 210 -5.18 -2.81 -22.09
N THR A 211 -6.45 -2.45 -22.26
CA THR A 211 -7.60 -3.37 -22.09
C THR A 211 -7.42 -4.61 -22.97
N ASN A 212 -6.98 -4.44 -24.22
CA ASN A 212 -6.82 -5.54 -25.16
C ASN A 212 -5.64 -6.45 -24.79
N LEU A 213 -4.55 -5.91 -24.23
CA LEU A 213 -3.45 -6.70 -23.65
C LEU A 213 -3.97 -7.56 -22.47
N MET A 214 -4.71 -6.96 -21.54
CA MET A 214 -5.30 -7.67 -20.39
C MET A 214 -6.29 -8.76 -20.84
N ARG A 215 -7.03 -8.53 -21.93
CA ARG A 215 -7.89 -9.55 -22.56
C ARG A 215 -7.09 -10.70 -23.16
N GLY A 216 -5.95 -10.44 -23.80
CA GLY A 216 -5.04 -11.50 -24.25
C GLY A 216 -4.50 -12.37 -23.11
N TYR A 217 -4.23 -11.78 -21.93
CA TYR A 217 -3.84 -12.53 -20.74
C TYR A 217 -5.00 -13.35 -20.15
N ALA A 218 -6.22 -12.81 -20.19
CA ALA A 218 -7.43 -13.56 -19.85
C ALA A 218 -7.68 -14.73 -20.82
N ASP A 219 -7.53 -14.53 -22.12
CA ASP A 219 -7.70 -15.57 -23.15
C ASP A 219 -6.68 -16.71 -22.96
N SER A 220 -5.41 -16.39 -22.69
CA SER A 220 -4.38 -17.41 -22.42
C SER A 220 -4.62 -18.15 -21.09
N PHE A 221 -5.14 -17.47 -20.07
CA PHE A 221 -5.57 -18.11 -18.82
C PHE A 221 -6.75 -19.06 -19.03
N MET A 222 -7.79 -18.63 -19.76
CA MET A 222 -8.95 -19.46 -20.08
C MET A 222 -8.60 -20.67 -20.96
N ALA A 223 -7.51 -20.61 -21.74
CA ALA A 223 -6.98 -21.77 -22.45
C ALA A 223 -6.34 -22.82 -21.53
N ILE A 224 -5.80 -22.41 -20.38
CA ILE A 224 -5.27 -23.31 -19.32
C ILE A 224 -6.42 -23.85 -18.46
N TYR A 225 -7.39 -22.99 -18.12
CA TYR A 225 -8.53 -23.30 -17.26
C TYR A 225 -9.87 -23.13 -18.02
N PRO A 226 -10.25 -24.08 -18.90
CA PRO A 226 -11.38 -23.93 -19.83
C PRO A 226 -12.77 -23.87 -19.18
N ASN A 227 -12.86 -24.12 -17.87
CA ASN A 227 -14.10 -23.95 -17.10
C ASN A 227 -14.18 -22.59 -16.37
N ILE A 228 -13.11 -21.80 -16.34
CA ILE A 228 -13.14 -20.42 -15.84
C ILE A 228 -13.36 -19.47 -17.02
N ASN A 229 -14.29 -18.54 -16.86
CA ASN A 229 -14.52 -17.42 -17.76
C ASN A 229 -14.07 -16.11 -17.08
N VAL A 230 -13.12 -15.39 -17.67
CA VAL A 230 -12.53 -14.17 -17.11
C VAL A 230 -13.02 -12.95 -17.89
N VAL A 231 -13.81 -12.11 -17.23
CA VAL A 231 -14.38 -10.89 -17.81
C VAL A 231 -13.52 -9.69 -17.44
N ILE A 232 -12.71 -9.23 -18.40
CA ILE A 232 -12.02 -7.94 -18.34
C ILE A 232 -13.02 -6.85 -18.76
N ALA A 233 -13.50 -6.07 -17.77
CA ALA A 233 -14.44 -4.98 -17.99
C ALA A 233 -13.86 -3.88 -18.92
N GLU A 234 -14.70 -3.02 -19.48
CA GLU A 234 -14.19 -1.82 -20.15
C GLU A 234 -13.60 -0.86 -19.11
N GLY A 235 -12.43 -0.30 -19.43
CA GLY A 235 -11.71 0.57 -18.51
C GLY A 235 -12.33 1.96 -18.39
N VAL A 236 -12.31 2.51 -17.18
CA VAL A 236 -12.95 3.81 -16.86
C VAL A 236 -12.05 5.03 -17.10
N GLY A 237 -10.94 4.85 -17.80
CA GLY A 237 -10.04 5.90 -18.29
C GLY A 237 -9.09 6.52 -17.26
N ASN A 238 -9.43 6.53 -15.97
CA ASN A 238 -8.54 7.01 -14.91
C ASN A 238 -8.81 6.34 -13.55
N TYR A 239 -7.78 6.33 -12.70
CA TYR A 239 -7.77 5.64 -11.42
C TYR A 239 -8.73 6.26 -10.38
N ASN A 240 -8.92 7.60 -10.38
CA ASN A 240 -9.84 8.26 -9.45
C ASN A 240 -11.30 7.91 -9.74
N THR A 241 -11.70 7.83 -11.01
CA THR A 241 -13.04 7.35 -11.40
C THR A 241 -13.23 5.89 -11.02
N LEU A 242 -12.20 5.03 -11.15
CA LEU A 242 -12.28 3.65 -10.68
C LEU A 242 -12.48 3.57 -9.17
N ARG A 243 -11.73 4.37 -8.39
CA ARG A 243 -11.86 4.48 -6.92
C ARG A 243 -13.29 4.85 -6.52
N SER A 244 -13.83 5.94 -7.07
CA SER A 244 -15.20 6.37 -6.78
C SER A 244 -16.25 5.34 -7.19
N ASN A 245 -16.07 4.66 -8.33
CA ASN A 245 -16.97 3.59 -8.75
C ASN A 245 -16.92 2.39 -7.79
N MET A 246 -15.74 2.03 -7.30
CA MET A 246 -15.54 0.96 -6.34
C MET A 246 -16.18 1.27 -4.98
N ILE A 247 -15.97 2.47 -4.42
CA ILE A 247 -16.61 2.88 -3.16
C ILE A 247 -18.14 2.73 -3.27
N ASN A 248 -18.74 3.26 -4.35
CA ASN A 248 -20.17 3.11 -4.60
C ASN A 248 -20.61 1.64 -4.77
N ALA A 249 -19.81 0.82 -5.45
CA ALA A 249 -20.08 -0.60 -5.65
C ALA A 249 -19.95 -1.43 -4.36
N VAL A 250 -19.05 -1.05 -3.46
CA VAL A 250 -18.91 -1.60 -2.10
C VAL A 250 -20.17 -1.31 -1.29
N THR A 251 -20.61 -0.05 -1.22
CA THR A 251 -21.87 0.32 -0.55
C THR A 251 -23.09 -0.41 -1.14
N ALA A 252 -23.10 -0.69 -2.44
CA ALA A 252 -24.19 -1.38 -3.13
C ALA A 252 -24.09 -2.92 -3.15
N GLY A 253 -22.98 -3.53 -2.71
CA GLY A 253 -22.74 -4.98 -2.82
C GLY A 253 -22.52 -5.49 -4.26
N THR A 254 -22.21 -4.59 -5.20
CA THR A 254 -22.10 -4.86 -6.65
C THR A 254 -20.67 -4.84 -7.19
N TYR A 255 -19.67 -4.84 -6.30
CA TYR A 255 -18.24 -4.87 -6.63
C TYR A 255 -17.81 -6.16 -7.39
N PRO A 256 -16.72 -6.10 -8.17
CA PRO A 256 -16.17 -7.21 -8.96
C PRO A 256 -15.44 -8.25 -8.08
N ASN A 257 -14.87 -9.28 -8.71
CA ASN A 257 -14.00 -10.27 -8.03
C ASN A 257 -12.53 -9.79 -7.93
N LEU A 258 -12.05 -9.02 -8.90
CA LEU A 258 -10.75 -8.35 -8.86
C LEU A 258 -10.88 -6.85 -9.17
N VAL A 259 -10.00 -6.05 -8.58
CA VAL A 259 -9.89 -4.62 -8.87
C VAL A 259 -8.44 -4.15 -8.93
N GLN A 260 -8.15 -3.31 -9.92
CA GLN A 260 -6.93 -2.53 -9.98
C GLN A 260 -7.02 -1.28 -9.07
N GLY A 261 -6.02 -1.01 -8.22
CA GLY A 261 -6.01 0.17 -7.35
C GLY A 261 -4.62 0.68 -7.01
N TYR A 262 -4.49 1.96 -6.70
CA TYR A 262 -3.30 2.44 -5.98
C TYR A 262 -3.35 1.97 -4.52
N PRO A 263 -2.22 1.95 -3.79
CA PRO A 263 -2.19 1.48 -2.41
C PRO A 263 -3.19 2.17 -1.47
N ASP A 264 -3.36 3.48 -1.61
CA ASP A 264 -4.34 4.24 -0.84
C ASP A 264 -5.79 3.91 -1.20
N HIS A 265 -6.07 3.43 -2.42
CA HIS A 265 -7.37 2.88 -2.76
C HIS A 265 -7.62 1.55 -2.03
N VAL A 266 -6.59 0.71 -1.87
CA VAL A 266 -6.71 -0.55 -1.11
C VAL A 266 -7.02 -0.25 0.35
N ALA A 267 -6.36 0.75 0.94
CA ALA A 267 -6.69 1.24 2.29
C ALA A 267 -8.17 1.68 2.43
N GLU A 268 -8.73 2.37 1.44
CA GLU A 268 -10.16 2.73 1.43
C GLU A 268 -11.09 1.50 1.27
N TYR A 269 -10.71 0.50 0.48
CA TYR A 269 -11.52 -0.70 0.28
C TYR A 269 -11.49 -1.63 1.52
N LEU A 270 -10.42 -1.59 2.31
CA LEU A 270 -10.31 -2.31 3.59
C LEU A 270 -11.37 -1.84 4.60
N ASN A 271 -11.69 -0.53 4.64
CA ASN A 271 -12.81 -0.02 5.47
C ASN A 271 -14.16 -0.67 5.12
N GLY A 272 -14.33 -1.14 3.87
CA GLY A 272 -15.52 -1.87 3.44
C GLY A 272 -15.56 -3.34 3.86
N ASN A 273 -14.47 -3.88 4.43
CA ASN A 273 -14.26 -5.32 4.67
C ASN A 273 -14.48 -6.19 3.41
N VAL A 274 -14.18 -5.65 2.22
CA VAL A 274 -14.38 -6.33 0.94
C VAL A 274 -13.10 -6.90 0.34
N VAL A 275 -11.92 -6.54 0.85
CA VAL A 275 -10.62 -7.01 0.32
C VAL A 275 -10.24 -8.32 0.99
N VAL A 276 -9.75 -9.28 0.20
CA VAL A 276 -9.32 -10.60 0.67
C VAL A 276 -7.89 -10.54 1.23
N ASN A 277 -7.65 -11.16 2.38
CA ASN A 277 -6.30 -11.48 2.85
C ASN A 277 -5.67 -12.51 1.90
N LEU A 278 -4.53 -12.18 1.29
CA LEU A 278 -3.83 -13.02 0.35
C LEU A 278 -2.82 -13.97 0.98
N ASP A 279 -2.38 -13.78 2.24
CA ASP A 279 -1.40 -14.64 2.91
C ASP A 279 -1.75 -16.15 2.81
N PRO A 280 -3.02 -16.57 3.03
CA PRO A 280 -3.39 -17.99 2.93
C PRO A 280 -3.35 -18.49 1.48
N TYR A 281 -3.52 -17.61 0.50
CA TYR A 281 -3.42 -17.93 -0.92
C TYR A 281 -1.97 -17.95 -1.41
N ILE A 282 -1.12 -17.04 -0.93
CA ILE A 282 0.31 -16.92 -1.25
C ILE A 282 1.06 -18.16 -0.78
N HIS A 283 0.76 -18.65 0.42
CA HIS A 283 1.53 -19.72 1.06
C HIS A 283 0.93 -21.13 0.90
N HIS A 284 -0.30 -21.26 0.38
CA HIS A 284 -1.00 -22.54 0.19
C HIS A 284 -0.13 -23.62 -0.49
N ASP A 285 -0.15 -24.85 0.03
CA ASP A 285 0.65 -25.96 -0.55
C ASP A 285 0.41 -26.19 -2.05
N THR A 286 -0.85 -26.34 -2.45
CA THR A 286 -1.25 -26.58 -3.86
C THR A 286 -1.27 -25.32 -4.73
N TRP A 287 -1.73 -24.19 -4.20
CA TRP A 287 -2.06 -22.99 -5.00
C TRP A 287 -1.15 -21.78 -4.76
N GLY A 288 -0.23 -21.88 -3.81
CA GLY A 288 0.69 -20.83 -3.41
C GLY A 288 1.76 -20.50 -4.45
N MET A 289 2.57 -19.50 -4.15
CA MET A 289 3.57 -18.94 -5.05
C MET A 289 4.92 -19.58 -4.77
N HIS A 290 5.27 -20.63 -5.52
CA HIS A 290 6.39 -21.53 -5.25
C HIS A 290 7.09 -21.92 -6.57
N GLY A 291 8.43 -21.96 -6.57
CA GLY A 291 9.20 -22.41 -7.75
C GLY A 291 9.17 -21.37 -8.88
N ASP A 292 8.66 -21.73 -10.07
CA ASP A 292 8.67 -20.83 -11.23
C ASP A 292 7.80 -19.57 -11.04
N ASP A 293 6.87 -19.56 -10.06
CA ASP A 293 6.04 -18.41 -9.71
C ASP A 293 6.27 -17.86 -8.30
N ASP A 294 7.42 -18.17 -7.68
CA ASP A 294 7.82 -17.83 -6.30
C ASP A 294 7.41 -16.41 -5.86
N PHE A 295 6.99 -16.28 -4.61
CA PHE A 295 6.67 -15.00 -3.98
C PHE A 295 7.89 -14.10 -3.79
N GLU A 296 9.05 -14.67 -3.50
CA GLU A 296 10.32 -13.94 -3.32
C GLU A 296 10.87 -13.36 -4.63
N ASP A 297 10.42 -13.88 -5.78
CA ASP A 297 10.75 -13.34 -7.11
C ASP A 297 10.01 -12.03 -7.41
N ILE A 298 8.95 -11.67 -6.65
CA ILE A 298 8.37 -10.32 -6.75
C ILE A 298 9.36 -9.31 -6.16
N ILE A 299 9.65 -8.24 -6.93
CA ILE A 299 10.55 -7.14 -6.53
C ILE A 299 10.22 -6.67 -5.10
N LEU A 300 11.22 -6.74 -4.20
CA LEU A 300 11.00 -6.59 -2.76
C LEU A 300 10.24 -5.32 -2.37
N SER A 301 10.60 -4.16 -2.94
CA SER A 301 9.93 -2.89 -2.62
C SER A 301 8.49 -2.82 -3.16
N TYR A 302 8.19 -3.53 -4.25
CA TYR A 302 6.81 -3.67 -4.75
C TYR A 302 6.02 -4.63 -3.87
N ARG A 303 6.65 -5.72 -3.40
CA ARG A 303 6.05 -6.68 -2.48
C ARG A 303 5.68 -6.02 -1.15
N GLN A 304 6.62 -5.37 -0.47
CA GLN A 304 6.42 -4.73 0.84
C GLN A 304 5.33 -3.64 0.84
N GLU A 305 5.13 -2.94 -0.29
CA GLU A 305 4.05 -1.98 -0.48
C GLU A 305 2.64 -2.63 -0.44
N ASN A 306 2.54 -3.94 -0.69
CA ASN A 306 1.27 -4.67 -0.64
C ASN A 306 0.90 -5.18 0.77
N SER A 307 1.82 -5.07 1.74
CA SER A 307 1.68 -5.52 3.14
C SER A 307 1.59 -4.37 4.18
N GLN A 308 1.50 -3.11 3.73
CA GLN A 308 1.72 -1.93 4.59
C GLN A 308 0.53 -1.51 5.48
N TYR A 309 -0.58 -2.25 5.45
CA TYR A 309 -1.88 -1.76 5.93
C TYR A 309 -2.18 -2.08 7.39
N ASP A 310 -1.45 -3.01 8.00
CA ASP A 310 -1.61 -3.40 9.40
C ASP A 310 -0.27 -3.79 10.04
N LEU A 311 -0.29 -4.01 11.36
CA LEU A 311 0.86 -4.52 12.11
C LEU A 311 1.24 -5.97 11.75
N SER A 312 0.33 -6.73 11.13
CA SER A 312 0.54 -8.13 10.75
C SER A 312 1.45 -8.25 9.53
N GLY A 313 1.50 -7.24 8.67
CA GLY A 313 2.15 -7.31 7.37
C GLY A 313 1.29 -8.06 6.35
N THR A 314 -0.03 -8.07 6.53
CA THR A 314 -0.98 -8.85 5.72
C THR A 314 -1.00 -8.35 4.28
N PHE A 315 -0.83 -9.24 3.30
CA PHE A 315 -0.90 -8.90 1.89
C PHE A 315 -2.36 -8.78 1.42
N TYR A 316 -2.76 -7.57 0.98
CA TYR A 316 -4.13 -7.29 0.51
C TYR A 316 -4.22 -7.02 -1.01
N SER A 317 -3.09 -7.08 -1.70
CA SER A 317 -2.98 -6.96 -3.16
C SER A 317 -1.66 -7.58 -3.64
N LEU A 318 -1.45 -7.69 -4.96
CA LEU A 318 -0.13 -7.93 -5.56
C LEU A 318 0.18 -6.86 -6.62
N PRO A 319 1.46 -6.52 -6.86
CA PRO A 319 1.83 -5.45 -7.78
C PRO A 319 1.51 -5.82 -9.25
N PHE A 320 1.08 -4.84 -10.05
CA PHE A 320 0.77 -5.06 -11.47
C PHE A 320 1.35 -3.97 -12.39
N ASN A 321 0.94 -2.72 -12.23
CA ASN A 321 1.42 -1.61 -13.07
C ASN A 321 2.40 -0.75 -12.31
N LYS A 322 3.67 -1.15 -12.26
CA LYS A 322 4.70 -0.38 -11.57
C LYS A 322 5.48 0.53 -12.51
N SER A 323 5.76 1.73 -12.03
CA SER A 323 6.46 2.80 -12.75
C SER A 323 7.30 3.58 -11.76
N THR A 324 8.22 4.37 -12.28
CA THR A 324 9.03 5.30 -11.49
C THR A 324 9.16 6.61 -12.28
N GLU A 325 9.79 7.62 -11.70
CA GLU A 325 10.09 8.87 -12.40
C GLU A 325 11.46 8.76 -13.06
N ILE A 326 11.62 9.30 -14.26
CA ILE A 326 12.85 9.25 -15.08
C ILE A 326 13.16 10.65 -15.60
N MET A 327 14.44 10.95 -15.84
CA MET A 327 14.83 12.17 -16.55
C MET A 327 14.82 11.93 -18.06
N ILE A 328 14.07 12.74 -18.78
CA ILE A 328 14.00 12.76 -20.25
C ILE A 328 14.66 14.06 -20.72
N TYR A 329 15.52 14.01 -21.73
CA TYR A 329 16.24 15.19 -22.22
C TYR A 329 16.34 15.23 -23.75
N ASN A 330 16.53 16.42 -24.31
CA ASN A 330 16.70 16.62 -25.75
C ASN A 330 18.16 16.34 -26.16
N THR A 331 18.43 15.18 -26.79
CA THR A 331 19.81 14.77 -27.11
C THR A 331 20.46 15.65 -28.18
N ASN A 332 19.68 16.26 -29.08
CA ASN A 332 20.22 17.18 -30.09
C ASN A 332 20.79 18.44 -29.44
N VAL A 333 20.07 19.03 -28.49
CA VAL A 333 20.53 20.22 -27.74
C VAL A 333 21.72 19.88 -26.84
N PHE A 334 21.70 18.74 -26.16
CA PHE A 334 22.84 18.30 -25.35
C PHE A 334 24.09 18.03 -26.20
N ALA A 335 23.96 17.39 -27.35
CA ALA A 335 25.07 17.14 -28.26
C ALA A 335 25.62 18.43 -28.90
N GLU A 336 24.77 19.42 -29.24
CA GLU A 336 25.21 20.70 -29.78
C GLU A 336 25.99 21.54 -28.74
N LEU A 337 25.63 21.42 -27.46
CA LEU A 337 26.26 22.13 -26.36
C LEU A 337 27.42 21.34 -25.71
N GLU A 338 27.77 20.16 -26.24
CA GLU A 338 28.79 19.24 -25.70
C GLU A 338 28.53 18.88 -24.21
N LEU A 339 27.27 18.62 -23.86
CA LEU A 339 26.82 18.32 -22.49
C LEU A 339 26.52 16.83 -22.27
N ASP A 340 26.97 16.31 -21.12
CA ASP A 340 26.52 15.04 -20.56
C ASP A 340 25.17 15.20 -19.80
N PRO A 341 24.32 14.15 -19.71
CA PRO A 341 23.11 14.19 -18.90
C PRO A 341 23.46 14.31 -17.40
N PRO A 342 22.91 15.28 -16.65
CA PRO A 342 23.27 15.51 -15.26
C PRO A 342 22.78 14.38 -14.36
N THR A 343 23.62 13.97 -13.42
CA THR A 343 23.30 12.96 -12.39
C THR A 343 22.84 13.60 -11.09
N THR A 344 23.08 14.90 -10.89
CA THR A 344 22.65 15.66 -9.72
C THR A 344 21.88 16.93 -10.07
N TRP A 345 21.05 17.42 -9.15
CA TRP A 345 20.37 18.70 -9.33
C TRP A 345 21.36 19.86 -9.42
N GLN A 346 22.49 19.78 -8.71
CA GLN A 346 23.58 20.74 -8.77
C GLN A 346 24.19 20.79 -10.18
N GLU A 347 24.53 19.64 -10.78
CA GLU A 347 24.99 19.57 -12.19
C GLU A 347 23.94 20.13 -13.16
N LEU A 348 22.65 19.83 -12.96
CA LEU A 348 21.57 20.40 -13.78
C LEU A 348 21.53 21.93 -13.70
N LEU A 349 21.72 22.51 -12.51
CA LEU A 349 21.76 23.96 -12.31
C LEU A 349 23.03 24.61 -12.88
N GLU A 350 24.15 23.90 -12.93
CA GLU A 350 25.39 24.36 -13.58
C GLU A 350 25.22 24.48 -15.10
N ILE A 351 24.54 23.52 -15.74
CA ILE A 351 24.29 23.54 -17.20
C ILE A 351 23.07 24.37 -17.61
N ALA A 352 22.14 24.65 -16.68
CA ALA A 352 20.89 25.36 -16.95
C ALA A 352 21.06 26.73 -17.66
N PRO A 353 22.07 27.57 -17.36
CA PRO A 353 22.31 28.82 -18.11
C PRO A 353 22.62 28.60 -19.60
N LEU A 354 23.31 27.49 -19.96
CA LEU A 354 23.62 27.15 -21.34
C LEU A 354 22.35 26.68 -22.09
N LEU A 355 21.56 25.81 -21.44
CA LEU A 355 20.25 25.38 -21.94
C LEU A 355 19.29 26.57 -22.12
N LYS A 356 19.28 27.54 -21.18
CA LYS A 356 18.47 28.76 -21.28
C LYS A 356 18.88 29.61 -22.48
N ALA A 357 20.19 29.85 -22.65
CA ALA A 357 20.71 30.63 -23.77
C ALA A 357 20.39 29.97 -25.12
N LYS A 358 20.51 28.63 -25.21
CA LYS A 358 20.16 27.89 -26.41
C LYS A 358 18.66 27.93 -26.71
N GLY A 359 17.81 27.74 -25.71
CA GLY A 359 16.36 27.86 -25.88
C GLY A 359 15.93 29.27 -26.27
N ASP A 360 16.61 30.31 -25.79
CA ASP A 360 16.34 31.69 -26.21
C ASP A 360 16.70 31.93 -27.69
N GLU A 361 17.82 31.36 -28.17
CA GLU A 361 18.14 31.36 -29.60
C GLU A 361 17.05 30.66 -30.43
N MET A 362 16.64 29.45 -30.01
CA MET A 362 15.63 28.65 -30.70
C MET A 362 14.25 29.32 -30.72
N ALA A 363 13.83 29.92 -29.59
CA ALA A 363 12.59 30.68 -29.47
C ALA A 363 12.59 31.92 -30.38
N GLU A 364 13.71 32.65 -30.45
CA GLU A 364 13.86 33.77 -31.37
C GLU A 364 13.82 33.34 -32.84
N ALA A 365 14.58 32.30 -33.20
CA ALA A 365 14.60 31.75 -34.55
C ALA A 365 13.21 31.31 -35.01
N LYS A 366 12.46 30.63 -34.12
CA LYS A 366 11.06 30.24 -34.38
C LYS A 366 10.15 31.44 -34.59
N VAL A 367 10.18 32.44 -33.71
CA VAL A 367 9.35 33.66 -33.88
C VAL A 367 9.66 34.37 -35.20
N ARG A 368 10.94 34.47 -35.60
CA ARG A 368 11.34 35.06 -36.88
C ARG A 368 10.86 34.23 -38.08
N ALA A 369 10.97 32.91 -38.02
CA ALA A 369 10.51 32.00 -39.06
C ALA A 369 8.98 32.01 -39.25
N ASP A 370 8.23 32.06 -38.15
CA ASP A 370 6.76 32.11 -38.16
C ASP A 370 6.21 33.49 -38.59
N ASN A 371 7.04 34.55 -38.59
CA ASN A 371 6.64 35.94 -38.89
C ASN A 371 7.58 36.62 -39.92
N PRO A 372 7.79 36.06 -41.12
CA PRO A 372 8.85 36.50 -42.04
C PRO A 372 8.63 37.89 -42.68
N GLY A 373 7.46 38.50 -42.48
CA GLY A 373 7.11 39.84 -42.98
C GLY A 373 7.11 40.93 -41.92
N ASP A 374 7.36 40.61 -40.64
CA ASP A 374 7.35 41.58 -39.55
C ASP A 374 8.64 42.40 -39.49
N THR A 375 8.52 43.67 -39.09
CA THR A 375 9.69 44.51 -38.77
C THR A 375 10.26 44.17 -37.40
N GLU A 376 11.53 44.54 -37.15
CA GLU A 376 12.18 44.28 -35.85
C GLU A 376 11.39 44.84 -34.66
N ALA A 377 10.71 45.98 -34.82
CA ALA A 377 9.86 46.57 -33.78
C ALA A 377 8.59 45.74 -33.47
N GLN A 378 8.12 44.91 -34.42
CA GLN A 378 7.01 43.98 -34.25
C GLN A 378 7.49 42.61 -33.73
N LEU A 379 8.69 42.19 -34.14
CA LEU A 379 9.32 40.95 -33.70
C LEU A 379 9.80 41.03 -32.24
N ALA A 380 10.43 42.13 -31.82
CA ALA A 380 10.99 42.30 -30.48
C ALA A 380 10.05 41.91 -29.32
N PRO A 381 8.78 42.37 -29.25
CA PRO A 381 7.86 41.94 -28.19
C PRO A 381 7.49 40.45 -28.29
N LYS A 382 7.32 39.90 -29.51
CA LYS A 382 7.04 38.47 -29.73
C LYS A 382 8.21 37.59 -29.29
N ILE A 383 9.44 37.99 -29.63
CA ILE A 383 10.67 37.31 -29.23
C ILE A 383 10.81 37.34 -27.71
N ALA A 384 10.60 38.50 -27.07
CA ALA A 384 10.65 38.62 -25.62
C ALA A 384 9.62 37.70 -24.93
N GLN A 385 8.41 37.61 -25.48
CA GLN A 385 7.34 36.76 -24.96
C GLN A 385 7.67 35.26 -25.12
N ALA A 386 8.27 34.86 -26.25
CA ALA A 386 8.71 33.48 -26.46
C ALA A 386 9.89 33.08 -25.54
N LYS A 387 10.90 33.96 -25.40
CA LYS A 387 12.05 33.77 -24.48
C LYS A 387 11.64 33.71 -23.01
N ALA A 388 10.55 34.38 -22.63
CA ALA A 388 9.99 34.31 -21.28
C ALA A 388 9.37 32.94 -20.95
N LEU A 389 9.00 32.14 -21.95
CA LEU A 389 8.49 30.78 -21.78
C LEU A 389 9.59 29.70 -21.78
N VAL A 390 10.86 30.07 -21.95
CA VAL A 390 11.97 29.10 -21.94
C VAL A 390 12.44 28.88 -20.51
N VAL A 391 12.29 27.67 -19.98
CA VAL A 391 12.86 27.24 -18.69
C VAL A 391 13.61 25.92 -18.93
N PRO A 392 14.92 25.82 -18.61
CA PRO A 392 15.77 24.67 -18.93
C PRO A 392 15.23 23.29 -18.57
N ALA A 393 14.61 23.17 -17.39
CA ALA A 393 14.12 21.91 -16.86
C ALA A 393 12.72 22.01 -16.26
N SER A 394 12.01 20.88 -16.20
CA SER A 394 10.69 20.75 -15.60
C SER A 394 10.52 19.45 -14.81
N TYR A 395 9.58 19.45 -13.86
CA TYR A 395 9.11 18.26 -13.17
C TYR A 395 7.62 18.05 -13.45
N ASP A 396 7.25 16.94 -14.08
CA ASP A 396 5.92 16.70 -14.68
C ASP A 396 4.79 16.57 -13.64
N SER A 397 5.07 16.02 -12.45
CA SER A 397 4.06 15.89 -11.40
C SER A 397 4.45 16.62 -10.12
N THR A 398 3.81 17.76 -9.90
CA THR A 398 4.03 18.65 -8.75
C THR A 398 3.94 17.95 -7.39
N GLY A 399 2.98 17.02 -7.22
CA GLY A 399 2.87 16.20 -6.01
C GLY A 399 4.03 15.22 -5.81
N ASN A 400 4.55 14.60 -6.88
CA ASN A 400 5.71 13.71 -6.77
C ASN A 400 7.02 14.50 -6.60
N ALA A 401 7.16 15.64 -7.28
CA ALA A 401 8.29 16.55 -7.12
C ALA A 401 8.46 16.91 -5.64
N PHE A 402 7.36 17.27 -4.96
CA PHE A 402 7.37 17.51 -3.53
C PHE A 402 7.92 16.32 -2.73
N ILE A 403 7.40 15.11 -2.96
CA ILE A 403 7.73 13.91 -2.19
C ILE A 403 9.18 13.47 -2.45
N THR A 404 9.59 13.39 -3.71
CA THR A 404 10.94 13.00 -4.13
C THR A 404 11.99 13.99 -3.60
N PHE A 405 11.80 15.30 -3.77
CA PHE A 405 12.73 16.29 -3.21
C PHE A 405 12.73 16.28 -1.68
N THR A 406 11.57 16.08 -1.03
CA THR A 406 11.51 15.92 0.43
C THR A 406 12.39 14.76 0.89
N ARG A 407 12.29 13.59 0.25
CA ARG A 407 13.14 12.43 0.57
C ARG A 407 14.62 12.67 0.28
N GLN A 408 14.97 13.27 -0.86
CA GLN A 408 16.37 13.55 -1.23
C GLN A 408 17.07 14.61 -0.36
N PHE A 409 16.31 15.38 0.42
CA PHE A 409 16.82 16.30 1.44
C PHE A 409 16.79 15.70 2.86
N GLY A 410 16.45 14.41 3.00
CA GLY A 410 16.33 13.75 4.30
C GLY A 410 15.08 14.16 5.10
N GLY A 411 14.07 14.71 4.43
CA GLY A 411 12.78 15.07 5.02
C GLY A 411 11.79 13.91 5.03
N ALA A 412 10.66 14.12 5.70
CA ALA A 412 9.56 13.15 5.79
C ALA A 412 8.29 13.71 5.14
N TYR A 413 7.52 12.83 4.50
CA TYR A 413 6.26 13.16 3.84
C TYR A 413 5.07 12.59 4.62
N THR A 414 4.86 11.28 4.58
CA THR A 414 3.77 10.60 5.29
C THR A 414 4.24 9.36 6.05
N GLY A 415 3.43 8.92 7.01
CA GLY A 415 3.65 7.67 7.73
C GLY A 415 2.35 7.13 8.32
N VAL A 416 2.41 5.97 8.98
CA VAL A 416 1.29 5.39 9.73
C VAL A 416 1.74 5.21 11.18
N ASN A 417 0.97 5.74 12.13
CA ASN A 417 1.11 5.41 13.54
C ASN A 417 0.40 4.06 13.77
N TYR A 418 1.16 2.98 13.68
CA TYR A 418 0.62 1.62 13.82
C TYR A 418 0.05 1.29 15.21
N GLN A 419 0.35 2.07 16.26
CA GLN A 419 -0.29 1.91 17.58
C GLN A 419 -1.75 2.41 17.56
N THR A 420 -2.10 3.30 16.63
CA THR A 420 -3.44 3.91 16.51
C THR A 420 -4.15 3.59 15.18
N GLY A 421 -3.46 2.96 14.24
CA GLY A 421 -3.91 2.78 12.85
C GLY A 421 -4.02 4.06 12.03
N ARG A 422 -3.63 5.23 12.58
CA ARG A 422 -3.87 6.53 11.95
C ARG A 422 -2.70 6.96 11.06
N GLY A 423 -3.02 7.49 9.89
CA GLY A 423 -2.07 8.18 9.03
C GLY A 423 -1.48 9.43 9.69
N GLN A 424 -0.27 9.78 9.28
CA GLN A 424 0.48 10.93 9.77
C GLN A 424 1.00 11.77 8.60
N TYR A 425 0.90 13.09 8.75
CA TYR A 425 1.42 14.09 7.82
C TYR A 425 2.66 14.74 8.43
N LEU A 426 3.84 14.48 7.85
CA LEU A 426 5.15 14.69 8.50
C LEU A 426 5.97 15.85 7.89
N TRP A 427 5.38 16.60 6.96
CA TRP A 427 6.05 17.67 6.21
C TRP A 427 6.06 19.04 6.89
N VAL A 428 5.18 19.30 7.85
CA VAL A 428 5.10 20.58 8.58
C VAL A 428 6.21 20.65 9.63
N ASP A 429 6.79 21.85 9.79
CA ASP A 429 7.91 22.16 10.69
C ASP A 429 9.16 21.27 10.52
N ASN A 430 9.19 20.44 9.48
CA ASN A 430 10.32 19.60 9.12
C ASN A 430 11.37 20.44 8.39
N ALA A 431 12.50 20.71 9.07
CA ALA A 431 13.58 21.54 8.54
C ALA A 431 14.13 21.05 7.18
N ASN A 432 14.17 19.74 6.97
CA ASN A 432 14.66 19.14 5.73
C ASN A 432 13.64 19.29 4.58
N THR A 433 12.35 19.12 4.85
CA THR A 433 11.28 19.45 3.90
C THR A 433 11.29 20.94 3.55
N ILE A 434 11.48 21.83 4.53
CA ILE A 434 11.62 23.28 4.30
C ILE A 434 12.86 23.60 3.45
N ALA A 435 13.98 22.88 3.65
CA ALA A 435 15.17 23.02 2.82
C ALA A 435 14.93 22.59 1.37
N ALA A 436 14.25 21.46 1.15
CA ALA A 436 13.84 21.00 -0.19
C ALA A 436 12.97 22.04 -0.92
N MET A 437 11.96 22.58 -0.23
CA MET A 437 11.08 23.62 -0.77
C MET A 437 11.84 24.93 -1.05
N THR A 438 12.82 25.26 -0.22
CA THR A 438 13.69 26.44 -0.41
C THR A 438 14.60 26.26 -1.63
N PHE A 439 15.14 25.06 -1.84
CA PHE A 439 15.94 24.73 -3.03
C PHE A 439 15.11 24.88 -4.31
N LEU A 440 13.91 24.28 -4.37
CA LEU A 440 13.02 24.37 -5.51
C LEU A 440 12.59 25.82 -5.80
N LYS A 441 12.17 26.56 -4.77
CA LYS A 441 11.80 27.98 -4.88
C LYS A 441 12.93 28.84 -5.45
N ASN A 442 14.15 28.69 -4.91
CA ASN A 442 15.28 29.56 -5.27
C ASN A 442 15.83 29.28 -6.69
N ASN A 443 15.46 28.15 -7.29
CA ASN A 443 15.90 27.72 -8.62
C ASN A 443 14.74 27.58 -9.63
N ASN A 444 13.57 28.16 -9.33
CA ASN A 444 12.35 28.05 -10.13
C ASN A 444 12.49 28.60 -11.58
N ASN A 445 13.48 29.46 -11.81
CA ASN A 445 13.86 29.99 -13.11
C ASN A 445 14.66 29.01 -13.99
N TYR A 446 15.10 27.88 -13.42
CA TYR A 446 15.85 26.83 -14.10
C TYR A 446 15.15 25.47 -14.05
N LEU A 447 14.46 25.15 -12.96
CA LEU A 447 13.61 23.96 -12.81
C LEU A 447 12.20 24.40 -12.39
N THR A 448 11.19 24.13 -13.21
CA THR A 448 9.80 24.55 -12.94
C THR A 448 8.78 23.40 -13.07
N LEU A 449 7.50 23.73 -12.97
CA LEU A 449 6.35 22.83 -13.01
C LEU A 449 5.52 23.10 -14.29
N PRO A 450 4.74 22.14 -14.83
CA PRO A 450 3.97 22.34 -16.06
C PRO A 450 2.93 23.47 -15.96
N GLU A 451 2.45 23.78 -14.76
CA GLU A 451 1.52 24.87 -14.45
C GLU A 451 2.10 26.25 -14.83
N PHE A 452 3.43 26.41 -14.91
CA PHE A 452 4.07 27.63 -15.43
C PHE A 452 3.69 27.96 -16.89
N TRP A 453 3.35 26.94 -17.69
CA TRP A 453 2.90 27.06 -19.08
C TRP A 453 1.38 26.90 -19.24
N ASP A 454 0.60 26.99 -18.15
CA ASP A 454 -0.82 26.63 -18.09
C ASP A 454 -1.09 25.18 -18.60
N GLN A 455 -0.15 24.25 -18.36
CA GLN A 455 -0.25 22.85 -18.78
C GLN A 455 -0.45 21.89 -17.60
N ASN A 456 -1.10 20.75 -17.87
CA ASN A 456 -1.22 19.64 -16.92
C ASN A 456 -0.02 18.66 -16.96
N TYR A 457 0.84 18.78 -17.99
CA TYR A 457 1.96 17.86 -18.25
C TYR A 457 3.14 18.62 -18.85
N ALA A 458 4.35 18.28 -18.40
CA ALA A 458 5.60 18.88 -18.86
C ALA A 458 6.04 18.35 -20.24
N SER A 459 5.45 17.25 -20.69
CA SER A 459 5.64 16.74 -22.06
C SER A 459 5.24 17.74 -23.15
N VAL A 460 4.24 18.59 -22.90
CA VAL A 460 3.80 19.64 -23.84
C VAL A 460 4.88 20.72 -24.05
N PRO A 461 5.37 21.43 -23.01
CA PRO A 461 6.46 22.40 -23.18
C PRO A 461 7.77 21.74 -23.62
N PHE A 462 8.03 20.46 -23.27
CA PHE A 462 9.20 19.73 -23.74
C PHE A 462 9.17 19.50 -25.26
N VAL A 463 8.07 18.96 -25.82
CA VAL A 463 7.90 18.79 -27.27
C VAL A 463 7.90 20.14 -28.01
N ASN A 464 7.40 21.20 -27.38
CA ASN A 464 7.47 22.56 -27.92
C ASN A 464 8.87 23.21 -27.83
N GLN A 465 9.87 22.53 -27.24
CA GLN A 465 11.23 23.05 -26.99
C GLN A 465 11.25 24.31 -26.11
N GLN A 466 10.29 24.41 -25.18
CA GLN A 466 10.24 25.42 -24.11
C GLN A 466 11.00 24.96 -22.86
N THR A 467 11.26 23.66 -22.75
CA THR A 467 12.17 23.01 -21.78
C THR A 467 12.97 21.91 -22.48
N PHE A 468 14.16 21.61 -21.97
CA PHE A 468 15.12 20.66 -22.58
C PHE A 468 15.40 19.43 -21.71
N VAL A 469 14.93 19.46 -20.46
CA VAL A 469 14.97 18.36 -19.50
C VAL A 469 13.60 18.28 -18.83
N THR A 470 13.02 17.10 -18.71
CA THR A 470 11.81 16.90 -17.93
C THR A 470 11.88 15.61 -17.12
N VAL A 471 11.55 15.68 -15.83
CA VAL A 471 11.38 14.49 -14.99
C VAL A 471 9.91 14.08 -14.97
N GLY A 472 9.60 12.84 -15.31
CA GLY A 472 8.22 12.33 -15.38
C GLY A 472 8.14 10.81 -15.37
N SER A 473 6.93 10.24 -15.40
CA SER A 473 6.74 8.79 -15.28
C SER A 473 7.35 7.99 -16.45
N SER A 474 7.97 6.84 -16.15
CA SER A 474 8.47 5.87 -17.15
C SER A 474 7.37 5.46 -18.14
N ALA A 475 6.15 5.21 -17.66
CA ALA A 475 4.99 4.87 -18.48
C ALA A 475 4.46 6.05 -19.31
N GLY A 476 4.94 7.26 -19.02
CA GLY A 476 4.64 8.50 -19.73
C GLY A 476 5.68 8.89 -20.79
N VAL A 477 6.80 8.17 -20.94
CA VAL A 477 7.90 8.55 -21.86
C VAL A 477 7.41 8.85 -23.28
N ARG A 478 6.45 8.05 -23.78
CA ARG A 478 5.85 8.17 -25.11
C ARG A 478 5.21 9.53 -25.43
N TYR A 479 4.83 10.31 -24.43
CA TYR A 479 4.25 11.64 -24.62
C TYR A 479 5.30 12.73 -24.90
N ASN A 480 6.58 12.46 -24.62
CA ASN A 480 7.68 13.41 -24.79
C ASN A 480 8.33 13.32 -26.19
N ILE A 481 7.80 12.48 -27.08
CA ILE A 481 8.35 12.25 -28.42
C ILE A 481 7.76 13.30 -29.38
N PRO A 482 8.58 14.09 -30.09
CA PRO A 482 8.11 15.03 -31.09
C PRO A 482 7.26 14.36 -32.18
N GLY A 483 6.12 14.96 -32.50
CA GLY A 483 5.16 14.41 -33.46
C GLY A 483 4.28 13.25 -32.94
N GLY A 484 4.60 12.66 -31.79
CA GLY A 484 3.82 11.63 -31.11
C GLY A 484 4.26 10.19 -31.40
N PHE A 485 4.10 9.30 -30.41
CA PHE A 485 4.52 7.89 -30.47
C PHE A 485 3.89 7.15 -31.67
N GLY A 486 4.73 6.52 -32.49
CA GLY A 486 4.33 5.78 -33.69
C GLY A 486 3.93 6.65 -34.90
N ASN A 487 3.99 7.98 -34.80
CA ASN A 487 3.63 8.87 -35.91
C ASN A 487 4.81 9.10 -36.88
N THR A 488 4.77 8.49 -38.05
CA THR A 488 5.75 8.70 -39.13
C THR A 488 5.54 10.00 -39.91
N THR A 489 4.49 10.77 -39.59
CA THR A 489 4.13 12.04 -40.23
C THR A 489 4.11 13.16 -39.19
N ASN A 490 5.31 13.66 -38.85
CA ASN A 490 5.53 14.76 -37.91
C ASN A 490 4.74 16.03 -38.33
N PRO A 491 3.65 16.40 -37.61
CA PRO A 491 2.78 17.51 -38.00
C PRO A 491 3.22 18.84 -37.36
N ILE A 492 4.26 18.82 -36.51
CA ILE A 492 4.77 19.97 -35.76
C ILE A 492 6.02 20.57 -36.45
N GLY A 493 6.71 19.80 -37.29
CA GLY A 493 7.90 20.24 -38.02
C GLY A 493 9.14 20.42 -37.14
N ILE A 494 9.09 19.90 -35.90
CA ILE A 494 10.18 19.86 -34.93
C ILE A 494 10.60 18.39 -34.81
N ASP A 495 11.84 18.08 -35.18
CA ASP A 495 12.37 16.71 -35.18
C ASP A 495 13.62 16.68 -34.30
N PHE A 496 13.50 16.09 -33.10
CA PHE A 496 14.62 15.87 -32.18
C PHE A 496 14.47 14.52 -31.49
N GLN A 497 15.60 13.92 -31.14
CA GLN A 497 15.67 12.67 -30.41
C GLN A 497 15.65 12.94 -28.89
N ILE A 498 15.05 12.01 -28.14
CA ILE A 498 15.06 12.04 -26.70
C ILE A 498 16.11 11.08 -26.17
N GLY A 499 16.80 11.49 -25.11
CA GLY A 499 17.56 10.60 -24.24
C GLY A 499 16.80 10.40 -22.94
N VAL A 500 17.08 9.31 -22.24
CA VAL A 500 16.51 9.02 -20.93
C VAL A 500 17.60 8.58 -19.98
N ALA A 501 17.55 9.05 -18.74
CA ALA A 501 18.48 8.73 -17.67
C ALA A 501 17.73 8.60 -16.33
N PRO A 502 18.37 8.01 -15.30
CA PRO A 502 17.90 8.11 -13.92
C PRO A 502 17.61 9.56 -13.51
N ILE A 503 16.73 9.77 -12.52
CA ILE A 503 16.50 11.13 -12.03
C ILE A 503 17.77 11.69 -11.37
N PRO A 504 18.00 13.02 -11.43
CA PRO A 504 19.04 13.63 -10.65
C PRO A 504 18.78 13.47 -9.15
N TYR A 505 19.86 13.40 -8.38
CA TYR A 505 19.81 13.39 -6.91
C TYR A 505 20.45 14.64 -6.30
N ASN A 506 20.23 14.85 -5.00
CA ASN A 506 20.88 15.93 -4.26
C ASN A 506 22.37 15.62 -4.01
N ALA A 507 23.29 16.35 -4.68
CA ALA A 507 24.73 16.14 -4.54
C ALA A 507 25.24 16.36 -3.11
N ASP A 508 24.56 17.21 -2.33
CA ASP A 508 24.90 17.53 -0.94
C ASP A 508 24.47 16.46 0.07
N MET A 509 23.64 15.48 -0.36
CA MET A 509 23.15 14.36 0.44
C MET A 509 23.09 13.06 -0.40
N PRO A 510 24.25 12.54 -0.88
CA PRO A 510 24.30 11.38 -1.77
C PRO A 510 23.82 10.07 -1.11
N GLU A 511 23.76 10.01 0.21
CA GLU A 511 23.15 8.93 0.98
C GLU A 511 21.62 8.92 0.92
N ASN A 512 21.00 10.08 0.65
CA ASN A 512 19.55 10.24 0.51
C ASN A 512 19.09 10.09 -0.96
N LYS A 513 19.85 9.39 -1.81
CA LYS A 513 19.39 9.00 -3.16
C LYS A 513 18.05 8.29 -3.03
N ALA A 514 17.04 8.85 -3.70
CA ALA A 514 15.67 8.41 -3.58
C ALA A 514 14.89 8.79 -4.85
N VAL A 515 14.09 7.87 -5.36
CA VAL A 515 13.10 8.12 -6.41
C VAL A 515 11.82 7.37 -6.10
N ILE A 516 10.67 8.01 -6.29
CA ILE A 516 9.40 7.39 -5.92
C ILE A 516 9.06 6.24 -6.89
N GLN A 517 8.68 5.08 -6.33
CA GLN A 517 7.94 4.06 -7.07
C GLN A 517 6.45 4.40 -7.03
N GLN A 518 5.76 4.17 -8.14
CA GLN A 518 4.36 4.53 -8.29
C GLN A 518 3.62 3.50 -9.16
N GLY A 519 2.30 3.48 -9.03
CA GLY A 519 1.42 2.70 -9.86
C GLY A 519 0.70 1.58 -9.12
N THR A 520 -0.23 0.92 -9.81
CA THR A 520 -1.31 0.16 -9.18
C THR A 520 -0.98 -1.30 -8.91
N ASN A 521 -1.59 -1.80 -7.85
CA ASN A 521 -1.67 -3.20 -7.50
C ASN A 521 -3.04 -3.76 -7.94
N VAL A 522 -3.25 -5.06 -7.75
CA VAL A 522 -4.54 -5.74 -7.93
C VAL A 522 -4.94 -6.44 -6.64
N SER A 523 -6.15 -6.15 -6.15
CA SER A 523 -6.77 -6.82 -5.01
C SER A 523 -7.80 -7.84 -5.48
N LEU A 524 -7.89 -8.96 -4.76
CA LEU A 524 -9.07 -9.82 -4.75
C LEU A 524 -10.12 -9.24 -3.81
N LEU A 525 -11.39 -9.37 -4.19
CA LEU A 525 -12.52 -9.00 -3.35
C LEU A 525 -13.26 -10.25 -2.86
N THR A 526 -13.97 -10.13 -1.73
CA THR A 526 -14.80 -11.18 -1.12
C THR A 526 -16.05 -11.56 -1.94
N LYS A 527 -16.08 -11.18 -3.23
CA LYS A 527 -17.18 -11.41 -4.16
C LYS A 527 -17.21 -12.86 -4.64
N GLY A 528 -18.34 -13.52 -4.40
CA GLY A 528 -18.62 -14.85 -4.91
C GLY A 528 -18.20 -15.96 -3.93
N THR A 529 -18.24 -17.18 -4.44
CA THR A 529 -17.87 -18.43 -3.77
C THR A 529 -16.35 -18.57 -3.60
N ALA A 530 -15.92 -19.48 -2.73
CA ALA A 530 -14.50 -19.81 -2.58
C ALA A 530 -13.83 -20.28 -3.89
N GLN A 531 -14.60 -20.92 -4.79
CA GLN A 531 -14.12 -21.29 -6.14
C GLN A 531 -13.94 -20.08 -7.07
N GLU A 532 -14.80 -19.05 -6.97
CA GLU A 532 -14.62 -17.78 -7.69
C GLU A 532 -13.43 -16.97 -7.13
N GLN A 533 -13.17 -17.04 -5.82
CA GLN A 533 -12.01 -16.41 -5.20
C GLN A 533 -10.70 -17.15 -5.57
N LEU A 534 -10.69 -18.48 -5.55
CA LEU A 534 -9.56 -19.29 -6.05
C LEU A 534 -9.30 -19.04 -7.56
N ALA A 535 -10.34 -18.99 -8.38
CA ALA A 535 -10.19 -18.62 -9.79
C ALA A 535 -9.60 -17.21 -9.98
N SER A 536 -9.99 -16.27 -9.11
CA SER A 536 -9.43 -14.91 -9.09
C SER A 536 -7.96 -14.89 -8.68
N TRP A 537 -7.58 -15.71 -7.70
CA TRP A 537 -6.19 -15.88 -7.28
C TRP A 537 -5.31 -16.44 -8.39
N LEU A 538 -5.75 -17.54 -9.03
CA LEU A 538 -5.03 -18.15 -10.15
C LEU A 538 -4.89 -17.17 -11.33
N PHE A 539 -5.92 -16.38 -11.62
CA PHE A 539 -5.83 -15.34 -12.65
C PHE A 539 -4.87 -14.21 -12.27
N LEU A 540 -4.83 -13.78 -11.01
CA LEU A 540 -3.85 -12.80 -10.53
C LEU A 540 -2.42 -13.33 -10.67
N LYS A 541 -2.15 -14.57 -10.24
CA LYS A 541 -0.84 -15.23 -10.44
C LYS A 541 -0.42 -15.24 -11.92
N HIS A 542 -1.35 -15.60 -12.82
CA HIS A 542 -1.10 -15.59 -14.26
C HIS A 542 -0.82 -14.17 -14.80
N LEU A 543 -1.60 -13.18 -14.38
CA LEU A 543 -1.45 -11.78 -14.79
C LEU A 543 -0.06 -11.20 -14.47
N ILE A 544 0.56 -11.67 -13.38
CA ILE A 544 1.87 -11.19 -12.90
C ILE A 544 3.02 -12.20 -13.11
N ASN A 545 2.81 -13.28 -13.86
CA ASN A 545 3.89 -14.21 -14.19
C ASN A 545 4.97 -13.54 -15.06
N THR A 546 6.15 -14.16 -15.15
CA THR A 546 7.33 -13.61 -15.84
C THR A 546 7.01 -13.19 -17.27
N GLU A 547 6.32 -14.04 -18.03
CA GLU A 547 6.05 -13.80 -19.46
C GLU A 547 5.03 -12.69 -19.68
N ASN A 548 3.96 -12.63 -18.88
CA ASN A 548 2.96 -11.57 -18.99
C ASN A 548 3.49 -10.24 -18.44
N THR A 549 4.34 -10.25 -17.41
CA THR A 549 4.91 -9.00 -16.85
C THR A 549 5.95 -8.37 -17.78
N ILE A 550 6.82 -9.15 -18.45
CA ILE A 550 7.73 -8.59 -19.46
C ILE A 550 6.96 -8.13 -20.71
N HIS A 551 5.97 -8.91 -21.17
CA HIS A 551 5.16 -8.52 -22.32
C HIS A 551 4.37 -7.22 -22.03
N TRP A 552 3.84 -7.08 -20.81
CA TRP A 552 3.20 -5.84 -20.37
C TRP A 552 4.19 -4.67 -20.32
N ALA A 553 5.37 -4.85 -19.75
CA ALA A 553 6.38 -3.80 -19.64
C ALA A 553 6.78 -3.26 -21.02
N MET A 554 7.22 -4.16 -21.92
CA MET A 554 7.68 -3.82 -23.28
C MET A 554 6.61 -3.08 -24.10
N ASN A 555 5.32 -3.41 -23.92
CA ASN A 555 4.23 -2.79 -24.68
C ASN A 555 3.64 -1.51 -24.04
N THR A 556 4.02 -1.15 -22.81
CA THR A 556 3.32 -0.07 -22.06
C THR A 556 4.20 0.97 -21.40
N GLY A 557 5.47 0.68 -21.11
CA GLY A 557 6.36 1.54 -20.30
C GLY A 557 6.14 1.46 -18.79
N TYR A 558 5.26 0.57 -18.33
CA TYR A 558 5.36 0.01 -16.99
C TYR A 558 6.57 -0.93 -16.90
N LEU A 559 6.90 -1.32 -15.67
CA LEU A 559 8.08 -2.09 -15.32
C LEU A 559 7.67 -3.53 -14.94
N PRO A 560 8.52 -4.54 -15.19
CA PRO A 560 8.31 -5.89 -14.67
C PRO A 560 8.17 -5.86 -13.15
N VAL A 561 7.24 -6.65 -12.61
CA VAL A 561 7.05 -6.76 -11.15
C VAL A 561 7.86 -7.88 -10.51
N ARG A 562 8.56 -8.68 -11.34
CA ARG A 562 9.38 -9.83 -10.96
C ARG A 562 10.86 -9.64 -11.31
N VAL A 563 11.76 -10.17 -10.48
CA VAL A 563 13.22 -10.19 -10.72
C VAL A 563 13.54 -11.01 -11.96
N SER A 564 12.96 -12.20 -12.09
CA SER A 564 13.01 -13.07 -13.28
C SER A 564 12.60 -12.33 -14.56
N GLY A 565 11.66 -11.38 -14.47
CA GLY A 565 11.24 -10.55 -15.59
C GLY A 565 12.32 -9.56 -16.04
N TYR A 566 13.11 -9.01 -15.11
CA TYR A 566 14.28 -8.20 -15.47
C TYR A 566 15.41 -9.06 -16.05
N GLU A 567 15.60 -10.28 -15.54
CA GLU A 567 16.65 -11.19 -16.00
C GLU A 567 16.32 -11.92 -17.31
N HIS A 568 15.04 -11.91 -17.74
CA HIS A 568 14.58 -12.65 -18.91
C HIS A 568 15.30 -12.20 -20.21
N PRO A 569 15.80 -13.13 -21.04
CA PRO A 569 16.59 -12.79 -22.24
C PRO A 569 15.91 -11.83 -23.22
N ASP A 570 14.59 -11.99 -23.44
CA ASP A 570 13.85 -11.10 -24.35
C ASP A 570 13.72 -9.68 -23.78
N TYR A 571 13.62 -9.54 -22.46
CA TYR A 571 13.56 -8.23 -21.81
C TYR A 571 14.94 -7.57 -21.79
N GLN A 572 16.01 -8.33 -21.56
CA GLN A 572 17.39 -7.85 -21.71
C GLN A 572 17.71 -7.42 -23.15
N ALA A 573 17.19 -8.14 -24.16
CA ALA A 573 17.31 -7.74 -25.55
C ALA A 573 16.53 -6.45 -25.86
N PHE A 574 15.33 -6.30 -25.29
CA PHE A 574 14.54 -5.07 -25.37
C PHE A 574 15.25 -3.87 -24.72
N LEU A 575 15.80 -4.02 -23.50
CA LEU A 575 16.57 -2.99 -22.80
C LEU A 575 17.82 -2.52 -23.55
N ALA A 576 18.29 -3.28 -24.54
CA ALA A 576 19.41 -2.94 -25.39
C ALA A 576 19.01 -2.17 -26.67
N ASP A 577 17.73 -2.04 -27.01
CA ASP A 577 17.28 -1.25 -28.16
C ASP A 577 17.20 0.24 -27.80
N LEU A 578 18.33 0.93 -27.96
CA LEU A 578 18.45 2.37 -27.72
C LEU A 578 17.63 3.24 -28.70
N ASN A 579 16.90 2.64 -29.66
CA ASN A 579 16.00 3.36 -30.55
C ASN A 579 14.54 3.32 -30.07
N ASP A 580 14.19 2.47 -29.10
CA ASP A 580 12.84 2.43 -28.51
C ASP A 580 12.78 3.32 -27.25
N PRO A 581 11.96 4.39 -27.25
CA PRO A 581 11.74 5.25 -26.08
C PRO A 581 11.27 4.50 -24.83
N ILE A 582 10.54 3.39 -24.98
CA ILE A 582 10.09 2.55 -23.87
C ILE A 582 11.27 1.77 -23.30
N ALA A 583 12.17 1.24 -24.13
CA ALA A 583 13.39 0.59 -23.68
C ALA A 583 14.33 1.55 -22.94
N LEU A 584 14.50 2.77 -23.46
CA LEU A 584 15.27 3.84 -22.78
C LEU A 584 14.69 4.16 -21.39
N ALA A 585 13.38 4.29 -21.26
CA ALA A 585 12.70 4.51 -19.98
C ALA A 585 12.85 3.33 -19.01
N ALA A 586 12.73 2.10 -19.52
CA ALA A 586 12.90 0.88 -18.74
C ALA A 586 14.36 0.70 -18.26
N GLN A 587 15.35 1.06 -19.08
CA GLN A 587 16.76 1.02 -18.73
C GLN A 587 17.09 2.05 -17.63
N ALA A 588 16.62 3.29 -17.78
CA ALA A 588 16.78 4.33 -16.76
C ALA A 588 16.12 3.92 -15.42
N ALA A 589 14.92 3.36 -15.46
CA ALA A 589 14.22 2.83 -14.29
C ALA A 589 14.99 1.67 -13.63
N TYR A 590 15.56 0.75 -14.41
CA TYR A 590 16.37 -0.35 -13.90
C TYR A 590 17.62 0.14 -13.18
N LEU A 591 18.34 1.12 -13.75
CA LEU A 591 19.56 1.70 -13.17
C LEU A 591 19.33 2.40 -11.81
N GLN A 592 18.10 2.81 -11.51
CA GLN A 592 17.73 3.44 -10.23
C GLN A 592 16.90 2.54 -9.29
N SER A 593 16.65 1.29 -9.67
CA SER A 593 15.87 0.33 -8.88
C SER A 593 16.34 0.19 -7.43
N GLY A 594 17.67 0.23 -7.20
CA GLY A 594 18.29 0.12 -5.87
C GLY A 594 18.02 1.30 -4.92
N TYR A 595 17.36 2.36 -5.37
CA TYR A 595 16.94 3.49 -4.52
C TYR A 595 15.49 3.95 -4.81
N MET A 596 14.66 3.04 -5.32
CA MET A 596 13.20 3.25 -5.34
C MET A 596 12.60 3.19 -3.93
N PHE A 597 11.67 4.09 -3.62
CA PHE A 597 10.93 4.09 -2.35
C PHE A 597 9.42 4.25 -2.54
N TYR A 598 8.66 3.83 -1.54
CA TYR A 598 7.26 4.22 -1.34
C TYR A 598 7.08 4.79 0.08
N ASP A 599 6.00 5.54 0.29
CA ASP A 599 5.57 5.97 1.63
C ASP A 599 4.34 5.16 2.08
N PRO A 600 4.20 4.86 3.39
CA PRO A 600 3.02 4.20 3.95
C PRO A 600 1.70 4.85 3.52
N ALA A 601 0.86 4.07 2.84
CA ALA A 601 -0.43 4.50 2.29
C ALA A 601 -1.59 4.26 3.27
N PHE A 602 -2.50 5.23 3.37
CA PHE A 602 -3.67 5.21 4.24
C PHE A 602 -4.81 6.04 3.63
N VAL A 603 -6.00 5.95 4.23
CA VAL A 603 -7.17 6.76 3.84
C VAL A 603 -6.86 8.24 4.04
N GLY A 604 -6.65 8.96 2.93
CA GLY A 604 -6.18 10.36 2.93
C GLY A 604 -4.87 10.59 2.17
N SER A 605 -4.07 9.55 1.85
CA SER A 605 -2.79 9.74 1.13
C SER A 605 -2.95 10.42 -0.25
N SER A 606 -4.01 10.09 -1.02
CA SER A 606 -4.35 10.85 -2.25
C SER A 606 -4.61 12.33 -1.99
N ARG A 607 -5.31 12.67 -0.90
CA ARG A 607 -5.58 14.07 -0.52
C ARG A 607 -4.29 14.78 -0.13
N ALA A 608 -3.46 14.15 0.70
CA ALA A 608 -2.15 14.66 1.07
C ALA A 608 -1.29 14.96 -0.17
N ARG A 609 -1.22 14.03 -1.13
CA ARG A 609 -0.45 14.19 -2.38
C ARG A 609 -0.96 15.35 -3.21
N GLN A 610 -2.28 15.54 -3.28
CA GLN A 610 -2.90 16.70 -3.92
C GLN A 610 -2.50 18.00 -3.21
N GLN A 611 -2.61 18.04 -1.88
CA GLN A 611 -2.38 19.27 -1.11
C GLN A 611 -0.92 19.70 -1.11
N VAL A 612 0.05 18.78 -0.98
CA VAL A 612 1.47 19.14 -1.08
C VAL A 612 1.86 19.56 -2.50
N GLY A 613 1.17 19.05 -3.53
CA GLY A 613 1.28 19.55 -4.90
C GLY A 613 0.86 21.02 -5.01
N LEU A 614 -0.35 21.36 -4.54
CA LEU A 614 -0.83 22.75 -4.52
C LEU A 614 0.07 23.68 -3.67
N ALA A 615 0.65 23.17 -2.59
CA ALA A 615 1.64 23.90 -1.81
C ALA A 615 2.92 24.18 -2.62
N LEU A 616 3.46 23.19 -3.34
CA LEU A 616 4.65 23.37 -4.16
C LEU A 616 4.41 24.35 -5.32
N GLU A 617 3.25 24.26 -5.98
CA GLU A 617 2.81 25.22 -7.01
C GLU A 617 2.83 26.65 -6.46
N ARG A 618 2.20 26.89 -5.30
CA ARG A 618 2.22 28.20 -4.63
C ARG A 618 3.63 28.64 -4.20
N ILE A 619 4.49 27.71 -3.81
CA ILE A 619 5.89 27.99 -3.41
C ILE A 619 6.75 28.40 -4.62
N MET A 620 6.58 27.74 -5.76
CA MET A 620 7.41 27.97 -6.95
C MET A 620 6.86 29.05 -7.87
N LEU A 621 5.54 29.17 -8.02
CA LEU A 621 4.87 30.03 -9.01
C LEU A 621 4.01 31.13 -8.36
N GLY A 622 3.67 30.99 -7.08
CA GLY A 622 2.80 31.90 -6.33
C GLY A 622 3.53 32.90 -5.43
N ASP A 623 3.12 32.98 -4.16
CA ASP A 623 3.68 33.94 -3.18
C ASP A 623 5.03 33.51 -2.58
N GLY A 624 5.46 32.27 -2.83
CA GLY A 624 6.71 31.73 -2.29
C GLY A 624 6.73 31.58 -0.77
N ASN A 625 5.58 31.61 -0.08
CA ASN A 625 5.52 31.49 1.38
C ASN A 625 5.48 30.02 1.81
N ILE A 626 6.67 29.43 1.97
CA ILE A 626 6.85 28.00 2.31
C ILE A 626 6.09 27.61 3.57
N THR A 627 6.25 28.35 4.68
CA THR A 627 5.60 28.02 5.95
C THR A 627 4.07 28.05 5.85
N SER A 628 3.49 29.06 5.19
CA SER A 628 2.03 29.10 4.96
C SER A 628 1.59 27.95 4.07
N ALA A 629 2.24 27.73 2.93
CA ALA A 629 1.83 26.70 1.97
C ALA A 629 1.89 25.29 2.57
N LEU A 630 2.93 24.96 3.34
CA LEU A 630 3.05 23.67 4.04
C LEU A 630 1.95 23.49 5.12
N GLN A 631 1.68 24.54 5.90
CA GLN A 631 0.65 24.52 6.94
C GLN A 631 -0.76 24.43 6.34
N ASP A 632 -1.04 25.18 5.27
CA ASP A 632 -2.33 25.17 4.58
C ASP A 632 -2.59 23.78 3.98
N ALA A 633 -1.59 23.16 3.35
CA ALA A 633 -1.69 21.78 2.85
C ALA A 633 -1.94 20.74 3.97
N TYR A 634 -1.31 20.92 5.13
CA TYR A 634 -1.54 20.07 6.31
C TYR A 634 -2.96 20.24 6.86
N ASN A 635 -3.46 21.47 6.96
CA ASN A 635 -4.83 21.73 7.39
C ASN A 635 -5.82 21.07 6.41
N GLU A 636 -5.64 21.26 5.11
CA GLU A 636 -6.49 20.70 4.05
C GLU A 636 -6.38 19.16 3.88
N ALA A 637 -5.30 18.55 4.38
CA ALA A 637 -5.17 17.10 4.48
C ALA A 637 -5.84 16.53 5.76
N ASN A 638 -5.88 17.31 6.85
CA ASN A 638 -6.55 16.92 8.10
C ASN A 638 -8.06 17.17 8.10
N LEU A 639 -8.58 18.13 7.33
CA LEU A 639 -10.00 18.50 7.30
C LEU A 639 -10.97 17.35 6.95
N ALA A 640 -10.47 16.24 6.40
CA ALA A 640 -11.26 15.02 6.15
C ALA A 640 -11.40 14.12 7.39
N GLY A 641 -10.44 14.16 8.32
CA GLY A 641 -10.40 13.28 9.50
C GLY A 641 -11.47 13.55 10.57
N ASP A 642 -12.29 14.59 10.38
CA ASP A 642 -13.48 14.91 11.20
C ASP A 642 -14.79 14.39 10.56
N GLN A 643 -14.73 13.64 9.43
CA GLN A 643 -15.93 13.08 8.76
C GLN A 643 -15.93 11.54 8.57
N ASP A 644 -14.87 10.84 8.98
CA ASP A 644 -14.78 9.36 8.95
C ASP A 644 -15.02 8.74 10.35
#